data_AF-A0A9P7QS42-F1
#
_entry.id   AF-A0A9P7QS42-F1
#
_cell.length_a   1.000
_cell.length_b   1.000
_cell.length_c   1.000
_cell.angle_alpha   90.00
_cell.angle_beta   90.00
_cell.angle_gamma   90.00
#
_symmetry.space_group_name_H-M   'P 1'
#
loop_
_entity.id
_entity.type
_entity.pdbx_description
1 polymer ?
#
loop_
_entity_poly.entity_id
_entity_poly.type
_entity_poly.pdbx_seq_one_letter_code
_entity_poly.pdbx_strand_id
1 'polypeptide(L)'
;MSFGKLYWYPKAPRATQCLYIAEYNKLDIEFVEAWPIKVDASKGGVGEDYLSKFPPGKVPALERPNGFTLFECIPVSIYLAKQDPKTKLLGSTLEEEATILKWASFANSELLPPIMAWINPVIGKASSSPEILAAAEKNSEGMVSVVEKALTGKKFLVGDELTIADLFMIAAIARGYQFVFAKEWTEKHPAIHAWYWRIKSDDIWKKIDGEPDLRKRHVENCHVSSQASPPKTAPPPAINTPHIDSPSTTAWMDVLLTHPPPAQTEVEEPMQQHNQIYEPPSSAISSEIRCVEAFFDGFHRNFPILHEGSFHIVSTQVPLLNVITAIGSLYCESPFDEAARKAVFDSTLSALQQYVEQNRSRYQEIWVLQTFLLLEFLGIYGGNDTNFLKAQRIHRDLIDAIRLLQMSQDSSLESLSTNSGEDSGYGEEGDEDDINEPVSAEALSEQWQDFIKKESKKRCVYMLYLLDSQLAILCNLRPMLSSLEIKYDLPCCEDIWLARSDRDWYERRRQRFKSFDEPDDNAYSHETPPSQGFFYEASQTLLHSGRGDDKDNGGGKRQPKKLRLLWASPFAAVILVTQLQMMARELTHASCLLERPKAQRRALSILTDKQHAQISQALKGIAELVPRNQKPVFSFFDFGRMDVLPDGSDQTPLWHTFWILWYYTSITLSHPDSLLVSGVVESNLPLAIATAGHLATPRSKDKRDIYEDRDVFRILNDLEMALDLLNPIKSTAPPSLENPFITLLGFKICLVGWRLVRLTMPAAQRSSVSGMSGPGGMGMGLGMGMGNNANSRSNPSRFVLDAIMACVGNAGDDDVENAAATLAMLDDRPVDLARSEVRFLEWIVANFNKRTTWPVGKWVSTVMEESLSKAKEAYAAPLSE
;
A
#
# COMPACT_ATOMS: atom_id res chain seq x y z
N MET A 1 -7.28 20.90 -51.96
CA MET A 1 -7.18 21.57 -50.64
C MET A 1 -6.82 20.48 -49.66
N SER A 2 -5.81 20.70 -48.81
CA SER A 2 -5.39 19.71 -47.83
C SER A 2 -6.60 19.24 -47.00
N PHE A 3 -6.70 17.93 -46.80
CA PHE A 3 -7.66 17.29 -45.92
C PHE A 3 -7.47 17.73 -44.46
N GLY A 4 -6.25 18.12 -44.06
CA GLY A 4 -5.92 18.50 -42.69
C GLY A 4 -4.71 17.75 -42.17
N LYS A 5 -4.57 17.69 -40.84
CA LYS A 5 -3.44 17.08 -40.15
C LYS A 5 -3.89 15.89 -39.32
N LEU A 6 -3.19 14.76 -39.44
CA LEU A 6 -3.33 13.61 -38.56
C LEU A 6 -2.07 13.46 -37.73
N TYR A 7 -2.22 13.66 -36.43
CA TYR A 7 -1.16 13.58 -35.45
C TYR A 7 -0.94 12.14 -34.98
N TRP A 8 0.30 11.67 -34.99
CA TRP A 8 0.68 10.29 -34.67
C TRP A 8 2.16 10.18 -34.27
N TYR A 9 2.63 9.00 -33.88
CA TYR A 9 4.07 8.72 -33.78
C TYR A 9 4.41 7.37 -34.45
N PRO A 10 5.64 7.20 -34.97
CA PRO A 10 6.08 5.96 -35.61
C PRO A 10 5.73 4.70 -34.80
N LYS A 11 5.03 3.76 -35.45
CA LYS A 11 4.57 2.48 -34.85
C LYS A 11 3.57 2.64 -33.69
N ALA A 12 2.81 3.74 -33.65
CA ALA A 12 1.70 3.91 -32.72
C ALA A 12 0.58 2.90 -32.98
N PRO A 13 0.30 1.96 -32.07
CA PRO A 13 -0.66 0.87 -32.32
C PRO A 13 -2.08 1.37 -32.52
N ARG A 14 -2.43 2.54 -31.99
CA ARG A 14 -3.76 3.15 -32.10
C ARG A 14 -3.91 4.14 -33.25
N ALA A 15 -2.84 4.49 -33.95
CA ALA A 15 -2.90 5.43 -35.09
C ALA A 15 -2.68 4.72 -36.43
N THR A 16 -2.01 3.57 -36.43
CA THR A 16 -1.56 2.82 -37.61
C THR A 16 -2.71 2.49 -38.58
N GLN A 17 -3.88 2.13 -38.07
CA GLN A 17 -5.09 1.91 -38.85
C GLN A 17 -5.68 3.20 -39.46
N CYS A 18 -5.56 4.34 -38.77
CA CYS A 18 -6.01 5.63 -39.32
C CYS A 18 -5.15 6.04 -40.53
N LEU A 19 -3.83 5.80 -40.45
CA LEU A 19 -2.92 6.02 -41.59
C LEU A 19 -3.32 5.15 -42.78
N TYR A 20 -3.62 3.87 -42.54
CA TYR A 20 -4.08 2.96 -43.61
C TYR A 20 -5.36 3.46 -44.28
N ILE A 21 -6.36 3.87 -43.50
CA ILE A 21 -7.64 4.35 -44.04
C ILE A 21 -7.44 5.65 -44.84
N ALA A 22 -6.58 6.55 -44.38
CA ALA A 22 -6.30 7.79 -45.09
C ALA A 22 -5.62 7.53 -46.45
N GLU A 23 -4.67 6.61 -46.50
CA GLU A 23 -4.01 6.17 -47.74
C GLU A 23 -4.96 5.39 -48.66
N TYR A 24 -5.77 4.50 -48.09
CA TYR A 24 -6.78 3.71 -48.81
C TYR A 24 -7.79 4.62 -49.51
N ASN A 25 -8.27 5.66 -48.82
CA ASN A 25 -9.16 6.69 -49.37
C ASN A 25 -8.43 7.79 -50.16
N LYS A 26 -7.10 7.72 -50.29
CA LYS A 26 -6.25 8.70 -51.00
C LYS A 26 -6.49 10.15 -50.54
N LEU A 27 -6.65 10.33 -49.23
CA LEU A 27 -6.89 11.64 -48.63
C LEU A 27 -5.59 12.46 -48.65
N ASP A 28 -5.67 13.72 -49.07
CA ASP A 28 -4.57 14.69 -49.07
C ASP A 28 -4.27 15.20 -47.64
N ILE A 29 -3.84 14.31 -46.76
CA ILE A 29 -3.64 14.56 -45.33
C ILE A 29 -2.16 14.69 -44.97
N GLU A 30 -1.83 15.65 -44.11
CA GLU A 30 -0.49 15.82 -43.55
C GLU A 30 -0.34 14.92 -42.31
N PHE A 31 0.64 14.03 -42.31
CA PHE A 31 0.97 13.20 -41.14
C PHE A 31 1.99 13.93 -40.25
N VAL A 32 1.54 14.37 -39.07
CA VAL A 32 2.36 15.16 -38.14
C VAL A 32 2.82 14.30 -36.97
N GLU A 33 4.13 14.30 -36.71
CA GLU A 33 4.69 13.54 -35.59
C GLU A 33 4.42 14.25 -34.26
N ALA A 34 3.76 13.56 -33.34
CA ALA A 34 3.39 14.03 -32.01
C ALA A 34 3.61 12.91 -30.98
N TRP A 35 4.48 13.16 -30.00
CA TRP A 35 4.88 12.19 -28.98
C TRP A 35 4.23 12.49 -27.63
N PRO A 36 3.21 11.73 -27.20
CA PRO A 36 2.69 11.84 -25.84
C PRO A 36 3.79 11.61 -24.81
N ILE A 37 3.81 12.41 -23.74
CA ILE A 37 4.86 12.36 -22.72
C ILE A 37 5.01 10.97 -22.06
N LYS A 38 3.91 10.21 -21.96
CA LYS A 38 3.88 8.85 -21.43
C LYS A 38 4.50 7.79 -22.38
N VAL A 39 4.67 8.11 -23.66
CA VAL A 39 5.23 7.19 -24.66
C VAL A 39 6.75 7.28 -24.67
N ASP A 40 7.30 8.49 -24.75
CA ASP A 40 8.74 8.77 -24.69
C ASP A 40 8.97 10.17 -24.11
N ALA A 41 9.35 10.23 -22.83
CA ALA A 41 9.58 11.50 -22.14
C ALA A 41 10.76 12.30 -22.73
N SER A 42 11.70 11.63 -23.42
CA SER A 42 12.84 12.31 -24.06
C SER A 42 12.42 13.21 -25.23
N LYS A 43 11.21 13.02 -25.76
CA LYS A 43 10.65 13.81 -26.86
C LYS A 43 9.94 15.08 -26.41
N GLY A 44 9.87 15.36 -25.10
CA GLY A 44 9.36 16.62 -24.56
C GLY A 44 7.82 16.77 -24.54
N GLY A 45 7.07 15.73 -24.91
CA GLY A 45 5.60 15.78 -24.97
C GLY A 45 5.06 16.46 -26.24
N VAL A 46 3.76 16.74 -26.27
CA VAL A 46 3.06 17.30 -27.45
C VAL A 46 2.94 18.84 -27.45
N GLY A 47 3.30 19.51 -26.35
CA GLY A 47 3.25 20.98 -26.22
C GLY A 47 1.85 21.57 -25.98
N GLU A 48 1.80 22.85 -25.60
CA GLU A 48 0.56 23.55 -25.19
C GLU A 48 -0.43 23.78 -26.34
N ASP A 49 0.04 24.13 -27.55
CA ASP A 49 -0.84 24.31 -28.73
C ASP A 49 -1.61 23.02 -29.03
N TYR A 50 -0.94 21.88 -28.97
CA TYR A 50 -1.59 20.58 -29.15
C TYR A 50 -2.60 20.30 -28.05
N LEU A 51 -2.25 20.53 -26.79
CA LEU A 51 -3.12 20.26 -25.64
C LEU A 51 -4.38 21.16 -25.64
N SER A 52 -4.27 22.38 -26.16
CA SER A 52 -5.44 23.27 -26.30
C SER A 52 -6.48 22.71 -27.29
N LYS A 53 -6.01 22.05 -28.36
CA LYS A 53 -6.86 21.40 -29.38
C LYS A 53 -7.29 19.99 -28.98
N PHE A 54 -6.43 19.27 -28.26
CA PHE A 54 -6.58 17.87 -27.89
C PHE A 54 -6.21 17.65 -26.41
N PRO A 55 -7.12 17.98 -25.46
CA PRO A 55 -6.84 17.95 -24.02
C PRO A 55 -6.28 16.64 -23.45
N PRO A 56 -6.67 15.44 -23.96
CA PRO A 56 -6.08 14.20 -23.46
C PRO A 56 -4.58 14.02 -23.73
N GLY A 57 -3.98 14.82 -24.63
CA GLY A 57 -2.57 14.71 -25.01
C GLY A 57 -2.19 13.37 -25.64
N LYS A 58 -3.17 12.69 -26.28
CA LYS A 58 -3.02 11.37 -26.91
C LYS A 58 -3.09 11.48 -28.45
N VAL A 59 -2.60 10.45 -29.12
CA VAL A 59 -2.74 10.23 -30.56
C VAL A 59 -3.51 8.91 -30.81
N PRO A 60 -4.23 8.74 -31.93
CA PRO A 60 -4.36 9.68 -33.06
C PRO A 60 -5.27 10.87 -32.75
N ALA A 61 -4.97 11.99 -33.39
CA ALA A 61 -5.81 13.18 -33.38
C ALA A 61 -5.86 13.82 -34.78
N LEU A 62 -7.02 14.31 -35.18
CA LEU A 62 -7.30 14.89 -36.49
C LEU A 62 -7.65 16.37 -36.33
N GLU A 63 -7.01 17.23 -37.12
CA GLU A 63 -7.32 18.65 -37.24
C GLU A 63 -7.69 18.97 -38.69
N ARG A 64 -8.86 19.58 -38.89
CA ARG A 64 -9.34 20.01 -40.20
C ARG A 64 -9.07 21.50 -40.42
N PRO A 65 -8.88 21.95 -41.68
CA PRO A 65 -8.69 23.38 -41.97
C PRO A 65 -9.86 24.28 -41.57
N ASN A 66 -11.06 23.72 -41.39
CA ASN A 66 -12.25 24.44 -40.94
C ASN A 66 -12.35 24.55 -39.40
N GLY A 67 -11.32 24.15 -38.67
CA GLY A 67 -11.28 24.17 -37.20
C GLY A 67 -11.89 22.95 -36.52
N PHE A 68 -12.41 21.96 -37.27
CA PHE A 68 -12.92 20.73 -36.66
C PHE A 68 -11.75 19.87 -36.13
N THR A 69 -11.81 19.54 -34.84
CA THR A 69 -10.86 18.65 -34.17
C THR A 69 -11.54 17.36 -33.73
N LEU A 70 -10.85 16.23 -33.87
CA LEU A 70 -11.36 14.92 -33.46
C LEU A 70 -10.24 14.05 -32.90
N PHE A 71 -10.45 13.44 -31.75
CA PHE A 71 -9.53 12.49 -31.13
C PHE A 71 -10.30 11.22 -30.73
N GLU A 72 -9.56 10.22 -30.27
CA GLU A 72 -9.97 8.80 -30.15
C GLU A 72 -9.90 8.02 -31.47
N CYS A 73 -9.24 6.87 -31.41
CA CYS A 73 -8.85 6.11 -32.59
C CYS A 73 -10.04 5.54 -33.39
N ILE A 74 -11.12 5.12 -32.72
CA ILE A 74 -12.32 4.59 -33.38
C ILE A 74 -13.07 5.70 -34.12
N PRO A 75 -13.47 6.83 -33.49
CA PRO A 75 -14.09 7.95 -34.19
C PRO A 75 -13.25 8.49 -35.36
N VAL A 76 -11.93 8.66 -35.17
CA VAL A 76 -11.04 9.13 -36.25
C VAL A 76 -11.05 8.16 -37.43
N SER A 77 -10.99 6.85 -37.17
CA SER A 77 -11.03 5.84 -38.23
C SER A 77 -12.34 5.83 -39.01
N ILE A 78 -13.48 5.91 -38.31
CA ILE A 78 -14.80 5.99 -38.94
C ILE A 78 -14.93 7.27 -39.75
N TYR A 79 -14.49 8.40 -39.21
CA TYR A 79 -14.53 9.69 -39.88
C TYR A 79 -13.73 9.66 -41.18
N LEU A 80 -12.52 9.10 -41.16
CA LEU A 80 -11.67 8.95 -42.35
C LEU A 80 -12.30 7.99 -43.37
N ALA A 81 -12.89 6.88 -42.93
CA ALA A 81 -13.53 5.92 -43.82
C ALA A 81 -14.76 6.50 -44.53
N LYS A 82 -15.64 7.20 -43.80
CA LYS A 82 -16.87 7.82 -44.34
C LYS A 82 -16.62 9.01 -45.27
N GLN A 83 -15.35 9.42 -45.49
CA GLN A 83 -15.03 10.40 -46.54
C GLN A 83 -15.29 9.86 -47.94
N ASP A 84 -15.27 8.53 -48.11
CA ASP A 84 -15.89 7.89 -49.25
C ASP A 84 -17.31 7.44 -48.86
N PRO A 85 -18.37 8.07 -49.39
CA PRO A 85 -19.75 7.67 -49.12
C PRO A 85 -20.09 6.25 -49.56
N LYS A 86 -19.25 5.63 -50.40
CA LYS A 86 -19.39 4.25 -50.88
C LYS A 86 -18.44 3.28 -50.17
N THR A 87 -17.82 3.71 -49.07
CA THR A 87 -16.89 2.88 -48.33
C THR A 87 -17.54 1.57 -47.89
N LYS A 88 -16.84 0.46 -48.13
CA LYS A 88 -17.22 -0.86 -47.61
C LYS A 88 -16.47 -1.21 -46.31
N LEU A 89 -15.58 -0.32 -45.85
CA LEU A 89 -14.79 -0.54 -44.64
C LEU A 89 -15.65 -0.63 -43.36
N LEU A 90 -16.91 -0.21 -43.43
CA LEU A 90 -17.89 -0.22 -42.35
C LEU A 90 -19.03 -1.23 -42.58
N GLY A 91 -18.87 -2.14 -43.55
CA GLY A 91 -19.93 -3.09 -43.91
C GLY A 91 -21.05 -2.43 -44.73
N SER A 92 -21.99 -3.26 -45.18
CA SER A 92 -23.13 -2.86 -46.01
C SER A 92 -24.47 -2.93 -45.30
N THR A 93 -24.53 -3.57 -44.12
CA THR A 93 -25.73 -3.65 -43.28
C THR A 93 -25.45 -3.12 -41.88
N LEU A 94 -26.52 -2.82 -41.14
CA LEU A 94 -26.41 -2.36 -39.76
C LEU A 94 -25.75 -3.41 -38.86
N GLU A 95 -26.03 -4.69 -39.10
CA GLU A 95 -25.45 -5.82 -38.38
C GLU A 95 -23.94 -5.92 -38.64
N GLU A 96 -23.50 -5.70 -39.88
CA GLU A 96 -22.07 -5.65 -40.22
C GLU A 96 -21.40 -4.44 -39.56
N GLU A 97 -21.99 -3.25 -39.64
CA GLU A 97 -21.45 -2.03 -39.01
C GLU A 97 -21.30 -2.22 -37.49
N ALA A 98 -22.34 -2.76 -36.82
CA ALA A 98 -22.29 -3.06 -35.39
C ALA A 98 -21.23 -4.13 -35.05
N THR A 99 -21.10 -5.17 -35.88
CA THR A 99 -20.10 -6.22 -35.69
C THR A 99 -18.67 -5.69 -35.89
N ILE A 100 -18.49 -4.75 -36.81
CA ILE A 100 -17.21 -4.08 -37.06
C ILE A 100 -16.83 -3.22 -35.85
N LEU A 101 -17.77 -2.44 -35.33
CA LEU A 101 -17.55 -1.62 -34.12
C LEU A 101 -17.24 -2.49 -32.90
N LYS A 102 -17.94 -3.62 -32.74
CA LYS A 102 -17.64 -4.62 -31.70
C LYS A 102 -16.18 -5.06 -31.75
N TRP A 103 -15.67 -5.45 -32.93
CA TRP A 103 -14.29 -5.89 -33.08
C TRP A 103 -13.26 -4.77 -32.93
N ALA A 104 -13.57 -3.56 -33.39
CA ALA A 104 -12.71 -2.39 -33.17
C ALA A 104 -12.59 -2.05 -31.68
N SER A 105 -13.71 -2.10 -30.95
CA SER A 105 -13.75 -1.93 -29.49
C SER A 105 -13.00 -3.05 -28.77
N PHE A 106 -13.26 -4.31 -29.12
CA PHE A 106 -12.57 -5.48 -28.55
C PHE A 106 -11.05 -5.40 -28.75
N ALA A 107 -10.59 -5.07 -29.96
CA ALA A 107 -9.17 -4.92 -30.24
C ALA A 107 -8.52 -3.82 -29.37
N ASN A 108 -9.19 -2.70 -29.16
CA ASN A 108 -8.66 -1.56 -28.40
C ASN A 108 -8.69 -1.76 -26.88
N SER A 109 -9.75 -2.39 -26.36
CA SER A 109 -10.04 -2.47 -24.93
C SER A 109 -9.65 -3.81 -24.30
N GLU A 110 -9.81 -4.92 -25.03
CA GLU A 110 -9.63 -6.26 -24.48
C GLU A 110 -8.34 -6.92 -24.98
N LEU A 111 -7.94 -6.68 -26.22
CA LEU A 111 -6.79 -7.37 -26.82
C LEU A 111 -5.47 -6.59 -26.67
N LEU A 112 -5.45 -5.32 -27.05
CA LEU A 112 -4.23 -4.52 -27.03
C LEU A 112 -3.64 -4.34 -25.61
N PRO A 113 -4.43 -4.08 -24.54
CA PRO A 113 -3.87 -3.90 -23.21
C PRO A 113 -3.08 -5.11 -22.66
N PRO A 114 -3.59 -6.36 -22.69
CA PRO A 114 -2.80 -7.50 -22.22
C PRO A 114 -1.58 -7.80 -23.10
N ILE A 115 -1.66 -7.59 -24.42
CA ILE A 115 -0.48 -7.70 -25.30
C ILE A 115 0.58 -6.66 -24.90
N MET A 116 0.19 -5.41 -24.62
CA MET A 116 1.12 -4.38 -24.15
C MET A 116 1.67 -4.70 -22.75
N ALA A 117 0.88 -5.31 -21.86
CA ALA A 117 1.35 -5.78 -20.56
C ALA A 117 2.41 -6.88 -20.69
N TRP A 118 2.31 -7.74 -21.72
CA TRP A 118 3.35 -8.72 -22.04
C TRP A 118 4.60 -8.08 -22.64
N ILE A 119 4.45 -7.07 -23.49
CA ILE A 119 5.58 -6.40 -24.16
C ILE A 119 6.36 -5.47 -23.21
N ASN A 120 5.69 -4.77 -22.29
CA ASN A 120 6.33 -3.75 -21.44
C ASN A 120 7.54 -4.28 -20.63
N PRO A 121 7.48 -5.48 -20.02
CA PRO A 121 8.66 -6.12 -19.42
C PRO A 121 9.79 -6.40 -20.42
N VAL A 122 9.47 -6.84 -21.63
CA VAL A 122 10.45 -7.18 -22.67
C VAL A 122 11.23 -5.95 -23.15
N ILE A 123 10.59 -4.78 -23.17
CA ILE A 123 11.22 -3.51 -23.59
C ILE A 123 11.72 -2.66 -22.43
N GLY A 124 11.78 -3.21 -21.20
CA GLY A 124 12.30 -2.52 -20.01
C GLY A 124 11.43 -1.39 -19.46
N LYS A 125 10.13 -1.34 -19.84
CA LYS A 125 9.15 -0.38 -19.32
C LYS A 125 8.39 -0.90 -18.09
N ALA A 126 8.58 -2.16 -17.73
CA ALA A 126 8.08 -2.80 -16.52
C ALA A 126 9.09 -3.85 -16.04
N SER A 127 8.96 -4.31 -14.80
CA SER A 127 9.78 -5.39 -14.25
C SER A 127 9.63 -6.68 -15.08
N SER A 128 10.73 -7.40 -15.29
CA SER A 128 10.77 -8.61 -16.12
C SER A 128 11.35 -9.79 -15.34
N SER A 129 10.64 -10.92 -15.34
CA SER A 129 11.10 -12.23 -14.88
C SER A 129 10.44 -13.32 -15.74
N PRO A 130 10.98 -14.55 -15.79
CA PRO A 130 10.35 -15.66 -16.52
C PRO A 130 8.89 -15.90 -16.12
N GLU A 131 8.56 -15.76 -14.83
CA GLU A 131 7.21 -15.95 -14.29
C GLU A 131 6.27 -14.82 -14.72
N ILE A 132 6.74 -13.56 -14.71
CA ILE A 132 5.97 -12.40 -15.18
C ILE A 132 5.65 -12.54 -16.67
N LEU A 133 6.64 -12.95 -17.47
CA LEU A 133 6.46 -13.15 -18.91
C LEU A 133 5.48 -14.29 -19.21
N ALA A 134 5.59 -15.42 -18.50
CA ALA A 134 4.67 -16.55 -18.65
C ALA A 134 3.23 -16.21 -18.20
N ALA A 135 3.08 -15.45 -17.11
CA ALA A 135 1.78 -14.98 -16.64
C ALA A 135 1.15 -13.98 -17.63
N ALA A 136 1.95 -13.06 -18.18
CA ALA A 136 1.48 -12.08 -19.15
C ALA A 136 1.07 -12.74 -20.49
N GLU A 137 1.84 -13.73 -20.96
CA GLU A 137 1.47 -14.59 -22.08
C GLU A 137 0.13 -15.26 -21.82
N LYS A 138 0.00 -15.97 -20.69
CA LYS A 138 -1.25 -16.66 -20.30
C LYS A 138 -2.45 -15.72 -20.19
N ASN A 139 -2.25 -14.50 -19.68
CA ASN A 139 -3.31 -13.51 -19.56
C ASN A 139 -3.76 -12.97 -20.94
N SER A 140 -2.84 -12.88 -21.90
CA SER A 140 -3.19 -12.49 -23.28
C SER A 140 -3.93 -13.59 -24.05
N GLU A 141 -3.64 -14.86 -23.72
CA GLU A 141 -4.16 -16.05 -24.40
C GLU A 141 -5.70 -16.10 -24.43
N GLY A 142 -6.35 -15.69 -23.34
CA GLY A 142 -7.82 -15.65 -23.25
C GLY A 142 -8.45 -14.85 -24.40
N MET A 143 -7.96 -13.64 -24.64
CA MET A 143 -8.49 -12.76 -25.70
C MET A 143 -7.98 -13.13 -27.08
N VAL A 144 -6.75 -13.63 -27.19
CA VAL A 144 -6.19 -14.16 -28.44
C VAL A 144 -7.02 -15.34 -28.96
N SER A 145 -7.42 -16.26 -28.09
CA SER A 145 -8.21 -17.45 -28.46
C SER A 145 -9.58 -17.09 -29.07
N VAL A 146 -10.19 -15.99 -28.60
CA VAL A 146 -11.45 -15.47 -29.14
C VAL A 146 -11.27 -15.02 -30.60
N VAL A 147 -10.14 -14.36 -30.90
CA VAL A 147 -9.81 -13.91 -32.25
C VAL A 147 -9.45 -15.08 -33.16
N GLU A 148 -8.66 -16.04 -32.67
CA GLU A 148 -8.29 -17.25 -33.39
C GLU A 148 -9.53 -18.04 -33.82
N LYS A 149 -10.47 -18.25 -32.89
CA LYS A 149 -11.75 -18.90 -33.18
C LYS A 149 -12.60 -18.12 -34.17
N ALA A 150 -12.62 -16.79 -34.06
CA ALA A 150 -13.39 -15.94 -34.97
C ALA A 150 -12.84 -15.95 -36.41
N LEU A 151 -11.53 -16.10 -36.56
CA LEU A 151 -10.83 -16.14 -37.85
C LEU A 151 -10.75 -17.53 -38.46
N THR A 152 -10.93 -18.60 -37.68
CA THR A 152 -10.86 -19.97 -38.17
C THR A 152 -11.88 -20.17 -39.30
N GLY A 153 -11.38 -20.52 -40.50
CA GLY A 153 -12.19 -20.71 -41.69
C GLY A 153 -12.68 -19.42 -42.37
N LYS A 154 -12.23 -18.24 -41.93
CA LYS A 154 -12.65 -16.94 -42.51
C LYS A 154 -11.49 -16.18 -43.16
N LYS A 155 -11.83 -15.38 -44.17
CA LYS A 155 -10.88 -14.49 -44.86
C LYS A 155 -10.73 -13.13 -44.18
N PHE A 156 -11.80 -12.63 -43.57
CA PHE A 156 -11.83 -11.37 -42.81
C PHE A 156 -12.65 -11.58 -41.53
N LEU A 157 -12.51 -10.67 -40.56
CA LEU A 157 -13.25 -10.77 -39.29
C LEU A 157 -14.76 -10.59 -39.47
N VAL A 158 -15.17 -9.75 -40.42
CA VAL A 158 -16.57 -9.45 -40.71
C VAL A 158 -16.77 -9.43 -42.23
N GLY A 159 -17.77 -10.16 -42.71
CA GLY A 159 -18.08 -10.27 -44.14
C GLY A 159 -16.97 -10.95 -44.96
N ASP A 160 -17.00 -10.68 -46.27
CA ASP A 160 -16.11 -11.28 -47.27
C ASP A 160 -15.02 -10.33 -47.82
N GLU A 161 -15.01 -9.08 -47.32
CA GLU A 161 -14.08 -8.01 -47.74
C GLU A 161 -13.36 -7.39 -46.52
N LEU A 162 -12.31 -6.60 -46.78
CA LEU A 162 -11.53 -5.93 -45.74
C LEU A 162 -12.37 -4.86 -45.03
N THR A 163 -12.37 -4.86 -43.70
CA THR A 163 -13.11 -3.88 -42.90
C THR A 163 -12.24 -3.20 -41.84
N ILE A 164 -12.76 -2.16 -41.20
CA ILE A 164 -12.12 -1.51 -40.05
C ILE A 164 -11.85 -2.51 -38.91
N ALA A 165 -12.68 -3.55 -38.75
CA ALA A 165 -12.42 -4.59 -37.75
C ALA A 165 -11.06 -5.25 -37.97
N ASP A 166 -10.74 -5.57 -39.22
CA ASP A 166 -9.47 -6.16 -39.58
C ASP A 166 -8.31 -5.18 -39.33
N LEU A 167 -8.46 -3.92 -39.73
CA LEU A 167 -7.41 -2.92 -39.58
C LEU A 167 -7.06 -2.65 -38.11
N PHE A 168 -8.06 -2.55 -37.23
CA PHE A 168 -7.84 -2.41 -35.79
C PHE A 168 -7.14 -3.63 -35.20
N MET A 169 -7.58 -4.82 -35.61
CA MET A 169 -7.04 -6.07 -35.10
C MET A 169 -5.57 -6.25 -35.54
N ILE A 170 -5.25 -5.96 -36.80
CA ILE A 170 -3.87 -5.96 -37.33
C ILE A 170 -3.00 -4.97 -36.55
N ALA A 171 -3.48 -3.75 -36.34
CA ALA A 171 -2.74 -2.73 -35.61
C ALA A 171 -2.47 -3.12 -34.15
N ALA A 172 -3.43 -3.78 -33.49
CA ALA A 172 -3.28 -4.28 -32.13
C ALA A 172 -2.21 -5.38 -32.01
N ILE A 173 -2.23 -6.37 -32.92
CA ILE A 173 -1.33 -7.53 -32.84
C ILE A 173 0.04 -7.30 -33.48
N ALA A 174 0.23 -6.26 -34.29
CA ALA A 174 1.51 -5.95 -34.94
C ALA A 174 2.66 -5.78 -33.93
N ARG A 175 2.37 -5.23 -32.73
CA ARG A 175 3.35 -5.14 -31.65
C ARG A 175 3.69 -6.50 -31.06
N GLY A 176 2.71 -7.41 -30.99
CA GLY A 176 2.92 -8.81 -30.62
C GLY A 176 3.99 -9.46 -31.51
N TYR A 177 3.82 -9.37 -32.84
CA TYR A 177 4.80 -9.85 -33.82
C TYR A 177 6.19 -9.22 -33.71
N GLN A 178 6.26 -7.97 -33.23
CA GLN A 178 7.53 -7.28 -33.08
C GLN A 178 8.35 -7.77 -31.88
N PHE A 179 7.71 -8.25 -30.81
CA PHE A 179 8.39 -8.52 -29.53
C PHE A 179 8.15 -9.90 -28.93
N VAL A 180 6.95 -10.48 -29.05
CA VAL A 180 6.53 -11.62 -28.22
C VAL A 180 5.91 -12.79 -28.99
N PHE A 181 5.39 -12.60 -30.22
CA PHE A 181 4.82 -13.69 -31.02
C PHE A 181 5.91 -14.43 -31.80
N ALA A 182 6.66 -15.26 -31.08
CA ALA A 182 7.67 -16.16 -31.62
C ALA A 182 7.04 -17.38 -32.31
N LYS A 183 7.88 -18.27 -32.86
CA LYS A 183 7.44 -19.45 -33.64
C LYS A 183 6.40 -20.30 -32.93
N GLU A 184 6.65 -20.64 -31.68
CA GLU A 184 5.76 -21.50 -30.89
C GLU A 184 4.36 -20.89 -30.74
N TRP A 185 4.29 -19.56 -30.60
CA TRP A 185 3.02 -18.84 -30.59
C TRP A 185 2.33 -18.95 -31.95
N THR A 186 3.05 -18.73 -33.05
CA THR A 186 2.46 -18.80 -34.40
C THR A 186 1.97 -20.20 -34.78
N GLU A 187 2.58 -21.25 -34.24
CA GLU A 187 2.13 -22.64 -34.40
C GLU A 187 0.84 -22.94 -33.64
N LYS A 188 0.62 -22.27 -32.50
CA LYS A 188 -0.64 -22.34 -31.72
C LYS A 188 -1.78 -21.50 -32.31
N HIS A 189 -1.45 -20.46 -33.07
CA HIS A 189 -2.41 -19.50 -33.65
C HIS A 189 -2.33 -19.42 -35.18
N PRO A 190 -2.54 -20.53 -35.90
CA PRO A 190 -2.36 -20.58 -37.35
C PRO A 190 -3.34 -19.68 -38.12
N ALA A 191 -4.58 -19.51 -37.65
CA ALA A 191 -5.58 -18.69 -38.34
C ALA A 191 -5.21 -17.20 -38.24
N ILE A 192 -4.86 -16.70 -37.05
CA ILE A 192 -4.35 -15.33 -36.87
C ILE A 192 -3.08 -15.14 -37.69
N HIS A 193 -2.15 -16.10 -37.67
CA HIS A 193 -0.88 -15.98 -38.39
C HIS A 193 -1.06 -15.84 -39.90
N ALA A 194 -1.84 -16.74 -40.51
CA ALA A 194 -2.13 -16.70 -41.93
C ALA A 194 -2.90 -15.43 -42.34
N TRP A 195 -3.88 -15.01 -41.52
CA TRP A 195 -4.66 -13.80 -41.74
C TRP A 195 -3.81 -12.52 -41.62
N TYR A 196 -2.95 -12.42 -40.60
CA TYR A 196 -2.08 -11.26 -40.36
C TYR A 196 -1.16 -10.99 -41.55
N TRP A 197 -0.41 -12.01 -41.99
CA TRP A 197 0.54 -11.85 -43.09
C TRP A 197 -0.14 -11.63 -44.44
N ARG A 198 -1.33 -12.21 -44.64
CA ARG A 198 -2.14 -11.91 -45.82
C ARG A 198 -2.50 -10.43 -45.88
N ILE A 199 -3.01 -9.85 -44.79
CA ILE A 199 -3.39 -8.43 -44.78
C ILE A 199 -2.15 -7.53 -44.85
N LYS A 200 -1.10 -7.81 -44.05
CA LYS A 200 0.15 -7.03 -44.07
C LYS A 200 0.92 -7.07 -45.39
N SER A 201 0.55 -7.95 -46.32
CA SER A 201 1.16 -7.99 -47.66
C SER A 201 0.69 -6.86 -48.59
N ASP A 202 -0.35 -6.11 -48.21
CA ASP A 202 -0.85 -4.93 -48.91
C ASP A 202 0.24 -3.83 -49.02
N ASP A 203 0.29 -3.16 -50.18
CA ASP A 203 1.29 -2.13 -50.46
C ASP A 203 1.12 -0.88 -49.57
N ILE A 204 -0.09 -0.57 -49.11
CA ILE A 204 -0.34 0.51 -48.15
C ILE A 204 0.35 0.18 -46.82
N TRP A 205 0.29 -1.07 -46.36
CA TRP A 205 0.99 -1.47 -45.14
C TRP A 205 2.51 -1.39 -45.30
N LYS A 206 3.05 -1.80 -46.45
CA LYS A 206 4.48 -1.65 -46.74
C LYS A 206 4.90 -0.18 -46.75
N LYS A 207 4.07 0.72 -47.28
CA LYS A 207 4.31 2.16 -47.29
C LYS A 207 4.32 2.74 -45.87
N ILE A 208 3.39 2.32 -45.00
CA ILE A 208 3.26 2.81 -43.63
C ILE A 208 4.38 2.27 -42.72
N ASP A 209 4.73 0.99 -42.85
CA ASP A 209 5.68 0.33 -41.96
C ASP A 209 7.16 0.59 -42.33
N GLY A 210 7.45 1.00 -43.58
CA GLY A 210 8.81 1.17 -44.11
C GLY A 210 9.51 -0.14 -44.49
N GLU A 211 10.82 -0.13 -44.75
CA GLU A 211 11.58 -1.36 -45.06
C GLU A 211 11.48 -2.40 -43.92
N PRO A 212 11.30 -3.70 -44.24
CA PRO A 212 10.83 -4.68 -43.27
C PRO A 212 11.91 -5.15 -42.29
N ASP A 213 12.05 -4.45 -41.16
CA ASP A 213 12.83 -4.91 -39.98
C ASP A 213 12.09 -6.05 -39.23
N LEU A 214 10.76 -6.07 -39.32
CA LEU A 214 9.90 -7.07 -38.65
C LEU A 214 10.07 -8.49 -39.23
N ARG A 215 10.26 -8.61 -40.54
CA ARG A 215 10.44 -9.91 -41.20
C ARG A 215 11.81 -10.52 -40.86
N LYS A 216 12.86 -9.70 -40.72
CA LYS A 216 14.20 -10.14 -40.32
C LYS A 216 14.20 -10.74 -38.91
N ARG A 217 13.65 -10.03 -37.92
CA ARG A 217 13.57 -10.53 -36.53
C ARG A 217 12.65 -11.74 -36.36
N HIS A 218 11.54 -11.81 -37.09
CA HIS A 218 10.66 -12.98 -37.05
C HIS A 218 11.35 -14.22 -37.63
N VAL A 219 12.08 -14.09 -38.74
CA VAL A 219 12.86 -15.19 -39.33
C VAL A 219 14.00 -15.64 -38.42
N GLU A 220 14.72 -14.71 -37.78
CA GLU A 220 15.77 -15.01 -36.79
C GLU A 220 15.24 -15.76 -35.56
N ASN A 221 14.07 -15.37 -35.04
CA ASN A 221 13.45 -16.00 -33.88
C ASN A 221 12.75 -17.33 -34.19
N CYS A 222 12.40 -17.61 -35.46
CA CYS A 222 11.69 -18.83 -35.87
C CYS A 222 12.59 -19.91 -36.51
N HIS A 223 13.81 -19.54 -36.88
CA HIS A 223 14.79 -20.43 -37.49
C HIS A 223 16.14 -20.37 -36.77
N VAL A 224 16.15 -20.66 -35.46
CA VAL A 224 17.39 -21.03 -34.77
C VAL A 224 17.83 -22.39 -35.31
N SER A 225 18.58 -22.36 -36.42
CA SER A 225 19.28 -23.53 -36.95
C SER A 225 20.64 -23.62 -36.29
N SER A 226 20.85 -24.76 -35.63
CA SER A 226 22.12 -25.41 -35.31
C SER A 226 23.13 -24.62 -34.49
N GLN A 227 23.13 -24.83 -33.18
CA GLN A 227 24.31 -25.28 -32.41
C GLN A 227 24.01 -25.28 -30.91
N ALA A 228 23.42 -26.37 -30.39
CA ALA A 228 23.68 -26.90 -29.05
C ALA A 228 22.90 -28.23 -28.88
N SER A 229 23.64 -29.32 -28.73
CA SER A 229 23.12 -30.67 -28.52
C SER A 229 22.46 -30.82 -27.14
N PRO A 230 21.33 -31.55 -26.99
CA PRO A 230 20.77 -31.84 -25.67
C PRO A 230 21.46 -33.03 -24.99
N PRO A 231 21.58 -33.06 -23.65
CA PRO A 231 22.00 -34.26 -22.92
C PRO A 231 20.85 -35.28 -22.86
N LYS A 232 21.21 -36.55 -23.04
CA LYS A 232 20.31 -37.72 -23.00
C LYS A 232 19.90 -38.06 -21.57
N THR A 233 18.60 -38.17 -21.30
CA THR A 233 18.05 -38.98 -20.20
C THR A 233 16.74 -39.63 -20.62
N ALA A 234 16.56 -40.87 -20.16
CA ALA A 234 15.60 -41.87 -20.63
C ALA A 234 14.13 -41.63 -20.18
N PRO A 235 13.13 -42.22 -20.85
CA PRO A 235 11.71 -41.96 -20.59
C PRO A 235 11.13 -42.85 -19.48
N PRO A 236 10.17 -42.37 -18.66
CA PRO A 236 9.27 -43.23 -17.90
C PRO A 236 8.02 -43.61 -18.73
N PRO A 237 7.35 -44.74 -18.40
CA PRO A 237 6.39 -45.41 -19.27
C PRO A 237 4.95 -44.86 -19.15
N ALA A 238 4.19 -45.02 -20.23
CA ALA A 238 2.77 -44.70 -20.32
C ALA A 238 1.91 -45.62 -19.46
N ILE A 239 0.91 -45.06 -18.76
CA ILE A 239 -0.24 -45.79 -18.22
C ILE A 239 -1.54 -45.09 -18.64
N ASN A 240 -2.45 -45.91 -19.14
CA ASN A 240 -3.71 -45.60 -19.82
C ASN A 240 -4.75 -44.92 -18.91
N THR A 241 -5.42 -43.90 -19.44
CA THR A 241 -6.72 -43.43 -18.96
C THR A 241 -7.84 -44.27 -19.58
N PRO A 242 -8.79 -44.82 -18.81
CA PRO A 242 -10.01 -45.42 -19.36
C PRO A 242 -11.00 -44.33 -19.78
N HIS A 243 -11.62 -44.55 -20.94
CA HIS A 243 -12.80 -43.86 -21.45
C HIS A 243 -13.95 -43.88 -20.43
N ILE A 244 -14.59 -42.72 -20.21
CA ILE A 244 -15.97 -42.66 -19.71
C ILE A 244 -16.77 -41.84 -20.72
N ASP A 245 -17.82 -42.48 -21.22
CA ASP A 245 -18.72 -41.98 -22.24
C ASP A 245 -19.60 -40.81 -21.77
N SER A 246 -19.86 -39.89 -22.70
CA SER A 246 -20.83 -38.80 -22.61
C SER A 246 -22.28 -39.27 -22.49
N PRO A 247 -23.17 -38.45 -21.92
CA PRO A 247 -24.52 -38.32 -22.44
C PRO A 247 -24.87 -36.89 -22.91
N SER A 248 -25.38 -36.88 -24.13
CA SER A 248 -26.09 -35.88 -24.94
C SER A 248 -26.69 -34.61 -24.31
N THR A 249 -26.44 -33.49 -24.99
CA THR A 249 -27.00 -32.13 -24.86
C THR A 249 -28.34 -31.96 -25.60
N THR A 250 -29.45 -32.49 -25.06
CA THR A 250 -30.77 -32.32 -25.70
C THR A 250 -31.92 -31.94 -24.76
N ALA A 251 -31.66 -31.18 -23.69
CA ALA A 251 -32.71 -30.80 -22.74
C ALA A 251 -32.91 -29.29 -22.52
N TRP A 252 -32.14 -28.39 -23.14
CA TRP A 252 -32.14 -26.96 -22.75
C TRP A 252 -32.64 -25.97 -23.82
N MET A 253 -33.43 -26.40 -24.81
CA MET A 253 -33.99 -25.49 -25.83
C MET A 253 -35.52 -25.28 -25.76
N ASP A 254 -36.27 -25.96 -24.88
CA ASP A 254 -37.75 -25.86 -24.87
C ASP A 254 -38.33 -24.85 -23.85
N VAL A 255 -37.51 -24.13 -23.08
CA VAL A 255 -38.00 -23.22 -22.03
C VAL A 255 -38.02 -21.73 -22.44
N LEU A 256 -37.41 -21.35 -23.57
CA LEU A 256 -37.19 -19.94 -23.93
C LEU A 256 -38.11 -19.34 -25.01
N LEU A 257 -39.17 -20.05 -25.45
CA LEU A 257 -40.04 -19.58 -26.54
C LEU A 257 -41.48 -19.20 -26.15
N THR A 258 -41.77 -18.95 -24.89
CA THR A 258 -43.09 -18.43 -24.48
C THR A 258 -42.92 -17.19 -23.60
N HIS A 259 -42.95 -16.00 -24.21
CA HIS A 259 -43.68 -14.78 -23.79
C HIS A 259 -43.09 -13.52 -24.47
N PRO A 260 -43.91 -12.65 -25.12
CA PRO A 260 -43.47 -11.40 -25.73
C PRO A 260 -43.42 -10.24 -24.70
N PRO A 261 -42.79 -9.08 -25.02
CA PRO A 261 -42.56 -8.02 -24.04
C PRO A 261 -43.78 -7.08 -23.91
N PRO A 262 -44.07 -6.50 -22.72
CA PRO A 262 -44.89 -5.30 -22.63
C PRO A 262 -44.04 -4.02 -22.44
N ALA A 263 -44.74 -2.92 -22.68
CA ALA A 263 -44.28 -1.57 -22.99
C ALA A 263 -43.57 -0.78 -21.87
N GLN A 264 -42.95 0.32 -22.31
CA GLN A 264 -42.32 1.38 -21.55
C GLN A 264 -43.24 2.00 -20.48
N THR A 265 -42.70 2.23 -19.29
CA THR A 265 -43.13 3.30 -18.36
C THR A 265 -41.91 3.82 -17.60
N GLU A 266 -41.69 5.14 -17.66
CA GLU A 266 -40.85 5.92 -16.76
C GLU A 266 -41.38 5.84 -15.33
N VAL A 267 -40.52 5.66 -14.30
CA VAL A 267 -40.63 6.21 -12.93
C VAL A 267 -39.24 6.13 -12.25
N GLU A 268 -38.81 7.22 -11.61
CA GLU A 268 -37.68 7.32 -10.66
C GLU A 268 -37.88 6.43 -9.42
N GLU A 269 -36.84 5.78 -8.88
CA GLU A 269 -36.62 5.63 -7.42
C GLU A 269 -35.22 5.04 -7.08
N PRO A 270 -34.61 5.45 -5.96
CA PRO A 270 -33.36 4.89 -5.44
C PRO A 270 -33.61 3.47 -4.90
N MET A 271 -32.56 2.64 -4.79
CA MET A 271 -32.63 1.26 -4.30
C MET A 271 -33.64 1.09 -3.16
N GLN A 272 -34.84 0.61 -3.50
CA GLN A 272 -35.79 0.16 -2.51
C GLN A 272 -35.12 -0.93 -1.70
N GLN A 273 -35.03 -0.69 -0.40
CA GLN A 273 -34.85 -1.70 0.63
C GLN A 273 -35.74 -2.89 0.26
N HIS A 274 -35.14 -3.98 -0.21
CA HIS A 274 -35.76 -5.27 -0.01
C HIS A 274 -35.70 -5.52 1.50
N ASN A 275 -36.74 -5.05 2.20
CA ASN A 275 -37.17 -5.60 3.48
C ASN A 275 -37.59 -7.05 3.22
N GLN A 276 -36.61 -7.95 2.99
CA GLN A 276 -36.74 -9.25 3.60
C GLN A 276 -36.58 -8.99 5.09
N ILE A 277 -37.71 -9.01 5.81
CA ILE A 277 -37.67 -9.29 7.24
C ILE A 277 -37.12 -10.72 7.33
N TYR A 278 -35.80 -10.82 7.36
CA TYR A 278 -35.13 -11.97 7.92
C TYR A 278 -35.44 -11.86 9.42
N GLU A 279 -36.20 -12.81 9.95
CA GLU A 279 -36.25 -13.06 11.39
C GLU A 279 -35.19 -14.14 11.67
N PRO A 280 -33.95 -13.77 12.05
CA PRO A 280 -33.03 -14.75 12.58
C PRO A 280 -33.61 -15.33 13.88
N PRO A 281 -33.31 -16.59 14.22
CA PRO A 281 -33.53 -17.07 15.59
C PRO A 281 -32.88 -16.09 16.58
N SER A 282 -33.51 -15.83 17.73
CA SER A 282 -33.09 -14.81 18.69
C SER A 282 -31.62 -14.93 19.18
N SER A 283 -31.03 -16.13 19.03
CA SER A 283 -29.61 -16.39 19.30
C SER A 283 -28.63 -15.90 18.22
N ALA A 284 -29.07 -15.74 16.97
CA ALA A 284 -28.24 -15.22 15.88
C ALA A 284 -28.08 -13.69 15.97
N ILE A 285 -29.18 -12.97 16.30
CA ILE A 285 -29.15 -11.51 16.53
C ILE A 285 -28.18 -11.14 17.66
N SER A 286 -28.17 -11.90 18.76
CA SER A 286 -27.27 -11.63 19.88
C SER A 286 -25.79 -11.88 19.53
N SER A 287 -25.52 -12.85 18.65
CA SER A 287 -24.15 -13.13 18.17
C SER A 287 -23.61 -12.06 17.23
N GLU A 288 -24.45 -11.50 16.36
CA GLU A 288 -24.08 -10.41 15.45
C GLU A 288 -23.81 -9.12 16.21
N ILE A 289 -24.70 -8.74 17.15
CA ILE A 289 -24.52 -7.57 18.01
C ILE A 289 -23.19 -7.67 18.78
N ARG A 290 -22.90 -8.84 19.38
CA ARG A 290 -21.63 -9.07 20.09
C ARG A 290 -20.41 -8.92 19.19
N CYS A 291 -20.48 -9.36 17.93
CA CYS A 291 -19.38 -9.17 16.99
C CYS A 291 -19.21 -7.69 16.63
N VAL A 292 -20.30 -6.94 16.43
CA VAL A 292 -20.24 -5.49 16.16
C VAL A 292 -19.63 -4.74 17.34
N GLU A 293 -20.05 -5.04 18.58
CA GLU A 293 -19.45 -4.47 19.79
C GLU A 293 -17.96 -4.78 19.87
N ALA A 294 -17.57 -6.05 19.67
CA ALA A 294 -16.18 -6.48 19.66
C ALA A 294 -15.35 -5.83 18.54
N PHE A 295 -15.97 -5.51 17.41
CA PHE A 295 -15.32 -4.74 16.34
C PHE A 295 -14.98 -3.32 16.81
N PHE A 296 -15.91 -2.61 17.47
CA PHE A 296 -15.66 -1.26 17.97
C PHE A 296 -14.65 -1.25 19.12
N ASP A 297 -14.79 -2.16 20.08
CA ASP A 297 -13.89 -2.24 21.23
C ASP A 297 -12.50 -2.75 20.86
N GLY A 298 -12.42 -3.68 19.91
CA GLY A 298 -11.19 -4.36 19.55
C GLY A 298 -10.45 -3.72 18.38
N PHE A 299 -11.11 -3.68 17.22
CA PHE A 299 -10.49 -3.35 15.95
C PHE A 299 -10.50 -1.85 15.63
N HIS A 300 -11.68 -1.22 15.74
CA HIS A 300 -11.93 0.14 15.29
C HIS A 300 -11.04 1.18 15.97
N ARG A 301 -10.68 0.96 17.24
CA ARG A 301 -9.73 1.81 17.98
C ARG A 301 -8.36 1.95 17.31
N ASN A 302 -7.96 0.98 16.48
CA ASN A 302 -6.74 1.04 15.67
C ASN A 302 -7.01 1.43 14.21
N PHE A 303 -8.27 1.44 13.78
CA PHE A 303 -8.69 1.67 12.39
C PHE A 303 -9.94 2.59 12.35
N PRO A 304 -9.84 3.86 12.77
CA PRO A 304 -11.00 4.68 13.12
C PRO A 304 -11.65 5.36 11.90
N ILE A 305 -12.19 4.57 10.97
CA ILE A 305 -12.84 5.08 9.73
C ILE A 305 -14.36 5.26 9.86
N LEU A 306 -14.97 4.65 10.89
CA LEU A 306 -16.40 4.77 11.23
C LEU A 306 -16.58 5.75 12.40
N HIS A 307 -17.68 6.49 12.43
CA HIS A 307 -18.01 7.36 13.56
C HIS A 307 -18.95 6.62 14.51
N GLU A 308 -18.48 6.26 15.70
CA GLU A 308 -19.21 5.40 16.65
C GLU A 308 -20.54 6.04 17.08
N GLY A 309 -20.54 7.34 17.39
CA GLY A 309 -21.72 8.06 17.89
C GLY A 309 -22.88 8.17 16.89
N SER A 310 -22.63 7.93 15.60
CA SER A 310 -23.65 7.98 14.54
C SER A 310 -23.90 6.62 13.88
N PHE A 311 -23.27 5.55 14.38
CA PHE A 311 -23.41 4.22 13.81
C PHE A 311 -24.67 3.54 14.33
N HIS A 312 -25.50 3.03 13.41
CA HIS A 312 -26.71 2.28 13.76
C HIS A 312 -26.77 0.99 12.96
N ILE A 313 -26.86 -0.15 13.66
CA ILE A 313 -26.87 -1.49 13.05
C ILE A 313 -28.01 -1.61 12.03
N VAL A 314 -29.20 -1.13 12.38
CA VAL A 314 -30.42 -1.29 11.56
C VAL A 314 -30.37 -0.51 10.25
N SER A 315 -29.72 0.66 10.23
CA SER A 315 -29.63 1.50 9.03
C SER A 315 -28.35 1.27 8.22
N THR A 316 -27.43 0.44 8.72
CA THR A 316 -26.16 0.16 8.04
C THR A 316 -26.37 -0.76 6.85
N GLN A 317 -25.69 -0.48 5.74
CA GLN A 317 -25.76 -1.31 4.54
C GLN A 317 -25.22 -2.72 4.83
N VAL A 318 -25.92 -3.75 4.38
CA VAL A 318 -25.59 -5.17 4.62
C VAL A 318 -24.12 -5.51 4.29
N PRO A 319 -23.53 -5.06 3.15
CA PRO A 319 -22.13 -5.32 2.86
C PRO A 319 -21.16 -4.78 3.92
N LEU A 320 -21.41 -3.58 4.44
CA LEU A 320 -20.60 -2.98 5.48
C LEU A 320 -20.75 -3.75 6.81
N LEU A 321 -21.99 -4.06 7.19
CA LEU A 321 -22.29 -4.81 8.40
C LEU A 321 -21.65 -6.20 8.38
N ASN A 322 -21.68 -6.90 7.25
CA ASN A 322 -21.07 -8.21 7.07
C ASN A 322 -19.58 -8.22 7.40
N VAL A 323 -18.82 -7.23 6.91
CA VAL A 323 -17.37 -7.16 7.14
C VAL A 323 -17.06 -6.72 8.57
N ILE A 324 -17.86 -5.80 9.13
CA ILE A 324 -17.78 -5.41 10.55
C ILE A 324 -17.94 -6.66 11.43
N THR A 325 -18.97 -7.46 11.20
CA THR A 325 -19.22 -8.71 11.94
C THR A 325 -18.10 -9.73 11.73
N ALA A 326 -17.61 -9.89 10.50
CA ALA A 326 -16.52 -10.82 10.19
C ALA A 326 -15.21 -10.46 10.92
N ILE A 327 -14.84 -9.18 10.96
CA ILE A 327 -13.67 -8.71 11.72
C ILE A 327 -13.93 -8.82 13.22
N GLY A 328 -15.11 -8.38 13.68
CA GLY A 328 -15.50 -8.45 15.09
C GLY A 328 -15.48 -9.86 15.68
N SER A 329 -15.77 -10.86 14.86
CA SER A 329 -15.67 -12.28 15.26
C SER A 329 -14.26 -12.74 15.66
N LEU A 330 -13.21 -12.00 15.30
CA LEU A 330 -11.83 -12.29 15.73
C LEU A 330 -11.57 -11.83 17.18
N TYR A 331 -12.42 -10.95 17.72
CA TYR A 331 -12.23 -10.31 19.01
C TYR A 331 -13.21 -10.82 20.08
N CYS A 332 -14.12 -11.72 19.73
CA CYS A 332 -15.05 -12.34 20.68
C CYS A 332 -15.21 -13.83 20.42
N GLU A 333 -15.71 -14.56 21.41
CA GLU A 333 -16.11 -15.95 21.19
C GLU A 333 -17.30 -15.97 20.22
N SER A 334 -17.12 -16.62 19.08
CA SER A 334 -18.10 -16.64 18.00
C SER A 334 -18.11 -17.99 17.30
N PRO A 335 -19.28 -18.51 16.86
CA PRO A 335 -19.33 -19.69 16.00
C PRO A 335 -18.81 -19.40 14.58
N PHE A 336 -18.42 -18.15 14.31
CA PHE A 336 -17.95 -17.68 13.02
C PHE A 336 -16.50 -18.17 12.79
N ASP A 337 -16.38 -19.29 12.08
CA ASP A 337 -15.09 -19.90 11.76
C ASP A 337 -14.37 -19.21 10.59
N GLU A 338 -13.17 -19.72 10.24
CA GLU A 338 -12.38 -19.18 9.13
C GLU A 338 -13.08 -19.32 7.77
N ALA A 339 -13.83 -20.40 7.58
CA ALA A 339 -14.59 -20.65 6.35
C ALA A 339 -15.74 -19.64 6.19
N ALA A 340 -16.45 -19.32 7.28
CA ALA A 340 -17.49 -18.30 7.31
C ALA A 340 -16.93 -16.90 7.02
N ARG A 341 -15.79 -16.52 7.62
CA ARG A 341 -15.09 -15.26 7.29
C ARG A 341 -14.72 -15.19 5.82
N LYS A 342 -14.21 -16.28 5.25
CA LYS A 342 -13.87 -16.33 3.83
C LYS A 342 -15.10 -16.20 2.93
N ALA A 343 -16.19 -16.90 3.25
CA ALA A 343 -17.43 -16.81 2.50
C ALA A 343 -18.03 -15.39 2.54
N VAL A 344 -18.00 -14.74 3.70
CA VAL A 344 -18.42 -13.34 3.84
C VAL A 344 -17.52 -12.40 3.05
N PHE A 345 -16.19 -12.58 3.10
CA PHE A 345 -15.26 -11.80 2.29
C PHE A 345 -15.60 -11.91 0.79
N ASP A 346 -15.75 -13.13 0.27
CA ASP A 346 -15.97 -13.39 -1.16
C ASP A 346 -17.33 -12.87 -1.64
N SER A 347 -18.40 -13.12 -0.89
CA SER A 347 -19.74 -12.65 -1.22
C SER A 347 -19.85 -11.13 -1.14
N THR A 348 -19.28 -10.51 -0.11
CA THR A 348 -19.31 -9.07 0.08
C THR A 348 -18.50 -8.34 -0.99
N LEU A 349 -17.29 -8.83 -1.29
CA LEU A 349 -16.47 -8.26 -2.35
C LEU A 349 -17.18 -8.34 -3.70
N SER A 350 -17.79 -9.49 -4.02
CA SER A 350 -18.51 -9.67 -5.29
C SER A 350 -19.70 -8.70 -5.39
N ALA A 351 -20.46 -8.54 -4.31
CA ALA A 351 -21.59 -7.60 -4.25
C ALA A 351 -21.12 -6.14 -4.42
N LEU A 352 -20.01 -5.76 -3.76
CA LEU A 352 -19.44 -4.42 -3.88
C LEU A 352 -18.92 -4.14 -5.29
N GLN A 353 -18.23 -5.10 -5.91
CA GLN A 353 -17.72 -4.97 -7.27
C GLN A 353 -18.87 -4.77 -8.26
N GLN A 354 -19.92 -5.60 -8.17
CA GLN A 354 -21.11 -5.43 -9.00
C GLN A 354 -21.77 -4.06 -8.77
N TYR A 355 -21.80 -3.59 -7.51
CA TYR A 355 -22.36 -2.30 -7.17
C TYR A 355 -21.59 -1.14 -7.81
N VAL A 356 -20.26 -1.11 -7.73
CA VAL A 356 -19.45 -0.03 -8.31
C VAL A 356 -19.22 -0.15 -9.82
N GLU A 357 -19.32 -1.35 -10.38
CA GLU A 357 -19.25 -1.56 -11.84
C GLU A 357 -20.40 -0.89 -12.58
N GLN A 358 -21.59 -0.84 -11.98
CA GLN A 358 -22.76 -0.15 -12.55
C GLN A 358 -22.54 1.37 -12.63
N ASN A 359 -21.89 1.94 -11.61
CA ASN A 359 -21.54 3.36 -11.60
C ASN A 359 -20.28 3.57 -10.76
N ARG A 360 -19.18 3.92 -11.43
CA ARG A 360 -17.89 4.12 -10.80
C ARG A 360 -17.87 5.31 -9.82
N SER A 361 -18.78 6.28 -9.94
CA SER A 361 -18.87 7.39 -8.97
C SER A 361 -19.27 6.92 -7.57
N ARG A 362 -19.84 5.70 -7.44
CA ARG A 362 -20.24 5.09 -6.16
C ARG A 362 -19.07 4.89 -5.20
N TYR A 363 -17.83 4.86 -5.70
CA TYR A 363 -16.65 4.90 -4.82
C TYR A 363 -16.59 6.17 -3.94
N GLN A 364 -17.29 7.25 -4.29
CA GLN A 364 -17.38 8.46 -3.43
C GLN A 364 -18.31 8.27 -2.23
N GLU A 365 -19.13 7.22 -2.22
CA GLU A 365 -20.00 6.90 -1.09
C GLU A 365 -19.17 6.35 0.07
N ILE A 366 -19.38 6.91 1.26
CA ILE A 366 -18.54 6.66 2.43
C ILE A 366 -18.58 5.19 2.83
N TRP A 367 -19.78 4.59 2.87
CA TRP A 367 -19.94 3.19 3.24
C TRP A 367 -19.24 2.24 2.25
N VAL A 368 -19.15 2.61 0.97
CA VAL A 368 -18.43 1.84 -0.06
C VAL A 368 -16.93 1.86 0.21
N LEU A 369 -16.35 3.05 0.47
CA LEU A 369 -14.94 3.18 0.85
C LEU A 369 -14.62 2.41 2.12
N GLN A 370 -15.45 2.58 3.15
CA GLN A 370 -15.27 1.90 4.43
C GLN A 370 -15.31 0.38 4.23
N THR A 371 -16.27 -0.14 3.47
CA THR A 371 -16.39 -1.58 3.23
C THR A 371 -15.19 -2.13 2.45
N PHE A 372 -14.75 -1.45 1.38
CA PHE A 372 -13.56 -1.86 0.64
C PHE A 372 -12.29 -1.82 1.50
N LEU A 373 -12.08 -0.79 2.32
CA LEU A 373 -10.93 -0.69 3.22
C LEU A 373 -10.93 -1.78 4.30
N LEU A 374 -12.09 -2.11 4.86
CA LEU A 374 -12.23 -3.22 5.82
C LEU A 374 -11.99 -4.58 5.16
N LEU A 375 -12.50 -4.78 3.94
CA LEU A 375 -12.19 -5.97 3.15
C LEU A 375 -10.69 -6.04 2.86
N GLU A 376 -10.07 -4.95 2.41
CA GLU A 376 -8.64 -4.90 2.15
C GLU A 376 -7.84 -5.32 3.39
N PHE A 377 -8.16 -4.74 4.55
CA PHE A 377 -7.51 -5.10 5.81
C PHE A 377 -7.68 -6.59 6.15
N LEU A 378 -8.91 -7.10 6.10
CA LEU A 378 -9.21 -8.50 6.37
C LEU A 378 -8.52 -9.43 5.37
N GLY A 379 -8.41 -9.05 4.11
CA GLY A 379 -7.75 -9.84 3.08
C GLY A 379 -6.23 -9.85 3.21
N ILE A 380 -5.62 -8.75 3.66
CA ILE A 380 -4.18 -8.67 3.94
C ILE A 380 -3.81 -9.56 5.13
N TYR A 381 -4.52 -9.42 6.26
CA TYR A 381 -4.11 -10.02 7.54
C TYR A 381 -4.87 -11.29 7.92
N GLY A 382 -5.97 -11.62 7.23
CA GLY A 382 -6.85 -12.75 7.58
C GLY A 382 -6.29 -14.14 7.25
N GLY A 383 -5.12 -14.21 6.60
CA GLY A 383 -4.36 -15.46 6.45
C GLY A 383 -4.72 -16.38 5.31
N ASN A 384 -5.48 -15.88 4.33
CA ASN A 384 -5.78 -16.61 3.11
C ASN A 384 -5.08 -15.97 1.90
N ASP A 385 -4.17 -16.70 1.24
CA ASP A 385 -3.41 -16.19 0.09
C ASP A 385 -4.30 -15.69 -1.06
N THR A 386 -5.45 -16.33 -1.29
CA THR A 386 -6.38 -15.88 -2.34
C THR A 386 -7.03 -14.55 -1.98
N ASN A 387 -7.31 -14.33 -0.69
CA ASN A 387 -7.85 -13.06 -0.19
C ASN A 387 -6.78 -11.97 -0.20
N PHE A 388 -5.52 -12.30 0.06
CA PHE A 388 -4.40 -11.35 -0.05
C PHE A 388 -4.29 -10.78 -1.47
N LEU A 389 -4.33 -11.64 -2.50
CA LEU A 389 -4.31 -11.20 -3.90
C LEU A 389 -5.56 -10.38 -4.28
N LYS A 390 -6.72 -10.69 -3.68
CA LYS A 390 -7.93 -9.88 -3.84
C LYS A 390 -7.80 -8.53 -3.14
N ALA A 391 -7.24 -8.47 -1.94
CA ALA A 391 -6.97 -7.22 -1.23
C ALA A 391 -6.00 -6.32 -2.00
N GLN A 392 -4.95 -6.87 -2.61
CA GLN A 392 -4.07 -6.10 -3.50
C GLN A 392 -4.82 -5.55 -4.73
N ARG A 393 -5.85 -6.25 -5.23
CA ARG A 393 -6.73 -5.70 -6.29
C ARG A 393 -7.58 -4.56 -5.75
N ILE A 394 -8.24 -4.77 -4.61
CA ILE A 394 -9.04 -3.73 -3.93
C ILE A 394 -8.20 -2.46 -3.72
N HIS A 395 -6.98 -2.61 -3.23
CA HIS A 395 -6.05 -1.50 -2.99
C HIS A 395 -5.80 -0.66 -4.26
N ARG A 396 -5.51 -1.34 -5.38
CA ARG A 396 -5.32 -0.68 -6.68
C ARG A 396 -6.59 0.02 -7.14
N ASP A 397 -7.73 -0.63 -7.03
CA ASP A 397 -9.02 -0.09 -7.43
C ASP A 397 -9.38 1.15 -6.61
N LEU A 398 -9.10 1.16 -5.30
CA LEU A 398 -9.30 2.31 -4.41
C LEU A 398 -8.37 3.48 -4.77
N ILE A 399 -7.09 3.22 -5.03
CA ILE A 399 -6.15 4.27 -5.46
C ILE A 399 -6.57 4.86 -6.80
N ASP A 400 -6.96 4.02 -7.75
CA ASP A 400 -7.45 4.46 -9.05
C ASP A 400 -8.75 5.27 -8.89
N ALA A 401 -9.67 4.84 -8.02
CA ALA A 401 -10.88 5.58 -7.72
C ALA A 401 -10.59 6.96 -7.10
N ILE A 402 -9.70 7.04 -6.10
CA ILE A 402 -9.32 8.31 -5.48
C ILE A 402 -8.74 9.29 -6.51
N ARG A 403 -7.91 8.81 -7.43
CA ARG A 403 -7.31 9.63 -8.49
C ARG A 403 -8.34 10.06 -9.54
N LEU A 404 -9.13 9.13 -10.04
CA LEU A 404 -10.11 9.39 -11.10
C LEU A 404 -11.25 10.29 -10.63
N LEU A 405 -11.65 10.16 -9.37
CA LEU A 405 -12.77 10.90 -8.76
C LEU A 405 -12.30 12.07 -7.90
N GLN A 406 -11.00 12.41 -7.97
CA GLN A 406 -10.35 13.53 -7.27
C GLN A 406 -10.67 13.58 -5.77
N MET A 407 -10.66 12.43 -5.12
CA MET A 407 -11.08 12.28 -3.73
C MET A 407 -9.98 12.65 -2.73
N SER A 408 -8.80 13.03 -3.20
CA SER A 408 -7.66 13.39 -2.34
C SER A 408 -7.65 14.87 -1.93
N GLN A 409 -8.66 15.64 -2.34
CA GLN A 409 -8.86 17.04 -2.00
C GLN A 409 -10.28 17.30 -1.51
N ASP A 410 -10.45 18.35 -0.72
CA ASP A 410 -11.77 18.82 -0.33
C ASP A 410 -12.42 19.55 -1.52
N SER A 411 -13.63 19.15 -1.91
CA SER A 411 -14.40 19.78 -2.99
C SER A 411 -14.68 21.27 -2.73
N SER A 412 -14.48 21.71 -1.48
CA SER A 412 -14.58 23.09 -1.04
C SER A 412 -13.53 24.05 -1.65
N LEU A 413 -12.46 23.53 -2.29
CA LEU A 413 -11.39 24.36 -2.89
C LEU A 413 -11.71 24.89 -4.30
N GLU A 414 -12.72 24.36 -5.00
CA GLU A 414 -13.10 24.88 -6.34
C GLU A 414 -13.82 26.24 -6.27
N SER A 415 -14.43 26.60 -5.14
CA SER A 415 -15.08 27.91 -4.95
C SER A 415 -14.09 29.08 -4.82
N LEU A 416 -12.78 28.81 -4.74
CA LEU A 416 -11.73 29.83 -4.60
C LEU A 416 -10.93 30.08 -5.89
N SER A 417 -11.26 29.42 -7.01
CA SER A 417 -10.50 29.56 -8.26
C SER A 417 -11.19 30.33 -9.40
N THR A 418 -12.42 30.80 -9.18
CA THR A 418 -13.09 31.78 -10.05
C THR A 418 -13.29 33.09 -9.32
N ASN A 419 -12.19 33.83 -9.08
CA ASN A 419 -12.13 35.30 -9.08
C ASN A 419 -10.69 35.73 -8.74
N SER A 420 -9.92 36.05 -9.77
CA SER A 420 -8.66 36.76 -9.59
C SER A 420 -8.93 38.24 -9.32
N GLY A 421 -8.50 38.72 -8.16
CA GLY A 421 -8.24 40.12 -7.92
C GLY A 421 -9.46 40.96 -7.56
N GLU A 422 -10.02 40.73 -6.39
CA GLU A 422 -10.60 41.78 -5.55
C GLU A 422 -10.69 41.24 -4.12
N ASP A 423 -10.32 42.12 -3.20
CA ASP A 423 -10.54 42.01 -1.77
C ASP A 423 -12.03 41.74 -1.51
N SER A 424 -12.39 40.46 -1.35
CA SER A 424 -13.72 40.01 -0.95
C SER A 424 -13.51 38.97 0.15
N GLY A 425 -13.61 39.32 1.43
CA GLY A 425 -14.85 39.80 2.01
C GLY A 425 -15.53 38.62 2.73
N TYR A 426 -14.83 38.01 3.69
CA TYR A 426 -15.54 37.51 4.87
C TYR A 426 -15.98 38.76 5.60
N GLY A 427 -17.28 39.06 5.53
CA GLY A 427 -17.87 40.30 5.99
C GLY A 427 -17.40 40.69 7.39
N GLU A 428 -17.05 41.97 7.50
CA GLU A 428 -17.05 42.78 8.70
C GLU A 428 -18.33 42.63 9.53
N GLU A 429 -18.18 42.89 10.83
CA GLU A 429 -19.23 43.37 11.73
C GLU A 429 -20.42 42.43 11.99
N GLY A 430 -20.16 41.39 12.79
CA GLY A 430 -21.13 40.95 13.79
C GLY A 430 -20.69 41.52 15.13
N ASP A 431 -21.46 42.47 15.66
CA ASP A 431 -21.37 42.94 17.04
C ASP A 431 -21.21 41.76 18.02
N GLU A 432 -20.60 42.01 19.19
CA GLU A 432 -20.48 41.08 20.32
C GLU A 432 -21.84 40.48 20.81
N ASP A 433 -22.95 40.80 20.16
CA ASP A 433 -24.29 40.26 20.39
C ASP A 433 -24.58 38.93 19.65
N ASP A 434 -23.80 38.50 18.65
CA ASP A 434 -24.14 37.32 17.82
C ASP A 434 -23.59 35.96 18.35
N ILE A 435 -22.91 35.97 19.50
CA ILE A 435 -22.53 34.74 20.24
C ILE A 435 -23.71 34.20 21.09
N ASN A 436 -24.86 34.89 21.06
CA ASN A 436 -26.06 34.55 21.82
C ASN A 436 -27.27 34.09 20.99
N GLU A 437 -27.19 33.96 19.66
CA GLU A 437 -28.27 33.30 18.93
C GLU A 437 -28.24 31.78 19.17
N PRO A 438 -29.33 31.17 19.66
CA PRO A 438 -29.41 29.73 19.79
C PRO A 438 -29.38 29.12 18.39
N VAL A 439 -28.27 28.50 18.00
CA VAL A 439 -28.23 27.59 16.86
C VAL A 439 -29.37 26.60 17.05
N SER A 440 -30.32 26.59 16.11
CA SER A 440 -31.46 25.67 16.21
C SER A 440 -30.93 24.23 16.32
N ALA A 441 -31.63 23.37 17.06
CA ALA A 441 -31.21 21.98 17.23
C ALA A 441 -31.05 21.27 15.87
N GLU A 442 -31.89 21.65 14.90
CA GLU A 442 -31.84 21.15 13.54
C GLU A 442 -30.56 21.60 12.80
N ALA A 443 -30.18 22.87 12.89
CA ALA A 443 -28.97 23.38 12.25
C ALA A 443 -27.69 22.78 12.87
N LEU A 444 -27.70 22.53 14.19
CA LEU A 444 -26.57 21.90 14.86
C LEU A 444 -26.39 20.44 14.42
N SER A 445 -27.50 19.71 14.32
CA SER A 445 -27.52 18.33 13.84
C SER A 445 -27.02 18.22 12.39
N GLU A 446 -27.45 19.13 11.50
CA GLU A 446 -26.98 19.18 10.11
C GLU A 446 -25.46 19.44 10.03
N GLN A 447 -24.94 20.40 10.80
CA GLN A 447 -23.50 20.68 10.87
C GLN A 447 -22.70 19.48 11.38
N TRP A 448 -23.21 18.76 12.39
CA TRP A 448 -22.56 17.57 12.93
C TRP A 448 -22.52 16.43 11.90
N GLN A 449 -23.59 16.22 11.15
CA GLN A 449 -23.63 15.21 10.08
C GLN A 449 -22.69 15.55 8.92
N ASP A 450 -22.61 16.82 8.50
CA ASP A 450 -21.64 17.26 7.49
C ASP A 450 -20.20 17.07 7.97
N PHE A 451 -19.91 17.40 9.24
CA PHE A 451 -18.62 17.13 9.87
C PHE A 451 -18.27 15.63 9.83
N ILE A 452 -19.17 14.75 10.26
CA ILE A 452 -18.96 13.29 10.24
C ILE A 452 -18.64 12.84 8.81
N LYS A 453 -19.41 13.29 7.82
CA LYS A 453 -19.21 12.93 6.41
C LYS A 453 -17.83 13.34 5.89
N LYS A 454 -17.43 14.59 6.14
CA LYS A 454 -16.13 15.13 5.70
C LYS A 454 -14.97 14.42 6.39
N GLU A 455 -15.06 14.24 7.71
CA GLU A 455 -14.02 13.60 8.51
C GLU A 455 -13.91 12.09 8.19
N SER A 456 -15.02 11.37 8.01
CA SER A 456 -15.03 9.96 7.56
C SER A 456 -14.30 9.78 6.23
N LYS A 457 -14.62 10.62 5.23
CA LYS A 457 -13.96 10.56 3.91
C LYS A 457 -12.47 10.83 4.05
N LYS A 458 -12.10 11.87 4.78
CA LYS A 458 -10.70 12.22 5.07
C LYS A 458 -9.95 11.06 5.75
N ARG A 459 -10.52 10.47 6.80
CA ARG A 459 -9.94 9.34 7.54
C ARG A 459 -9.79 8.10 6.65
N CYS A 460 -10.74 7.82 5.75
CA CYS A 460 -10.62 6.74 4.76
C CYS A 460 -9.41 6.93 3.82
N VAL A 461 -9.19 8.15 3.31
CA VAL A 461 -8.05 8.46 2.43
C VAL A 461 -6.71 8.30 3.17
N TYR A 462 -6.61 8.80 4.40
CA TYR A 462 -5.41 8.61 5.23
C TYR A 462 -5.19 7.13 5.59
N MET A 463 -6.26 6.38 5.80
CA MET A 463 -6.16 4.96 6.09
C MET A 463 -5.69 4.15 4.87
N LEU A 464 -6.12 4.51 3.66
CA LEU A 464 -5.58 3.93 2.43
C LEU A 464 -4.09 4.23 2.30
N TYR A 465 -3.66 5.48 2.57
CA TYR A 465 -2.25 5.85 2.58
C TYR A 465 -1.44 5.05 3.62
N LEU A 466 -2.02 4.84 4.81
CA LEU A 466 -1.42 4.02 5.84
C LEU A 466 -1.26 2.57 5.34
N LEU A 467 -2.31 1.95 4.79
CA LEU A 467 -2.25 0.59 4.24
C LEU A 467 -1.24 0.43 3.10
N ASP A 468 -1.16 1.39 2.17
CA ASP A 468 -0.17 1.41 1.09
C ASP A 468 1.27 1.42 1.66
N SER A 469 1.48 2.28 2.67
CA SER A 469 2.76 2.39 3.37
C SER A 469 3.11 1.10 4.13
N GLN A 470 2.14 0.48 4.79
CA GLN A 470 2.33 -0.78 5.51
C GLN A 470 2.76 -1.90 4.56
N LEU A 471 2.06 -2.10 3.44
CA LEU A 471 2.42 -3.09 2.43
C LEU A 471 3.81 -2.85 1.83
N ALA A 472 4.16 -1.58 1.58
CA ALA A 472 5.47 -1.19 1.11
C ALA A 472 6.59 -1.49 2.12
N ILE A 473 6.32 -1.35 3.43
CA ILE A 473 7.28 -1.67 4.49
C ILE A 473 7.40 -3.18 4.68
N LEU A 474 6.28 -3.91 4.73
CA LEU A 474 6.26 -5.33 5.05
C LEU A 474 6.82 -6.20 3.93
N CYS A 475 6.30 -6.04 2.71
CA CYS A 475 6.65 -6.86 1.55
C CYS A 475 7.68 -6.22 0.63
N ASN A 476 8.22 -5.05 1.01
CA ASN A 476 9.07 -4.22 0.16
C ASN A 476 8.42 -3.83 -1.19
N LEU A 477 7.08 -3.73 -1.22
CA LEU A 477 6.36 -3.27 -2.41
C LEU A 477 6.66 -1.79 -2.71
N ARG A 478 6.44 -1.37 -3.95
CA ARG A 478 6.48 0.05 -4.30
C ARG A 478 5.19 0.70 -3.80
N PRO A 479 5.24 1.75 -2.96
CA PRO A 479 4.02 2.48 -2.58
C PRO A 479 3.37 3.08 -3.84
N MET A 480 2.05 3.00 -3.88
CA MET A 480 1.23 3.43 -5.00
C MET A 480 0.64 4.82 -4.82
N LEU A 481 0.52 5.32 -3.59
CA LEU A 481 -0.04 6.63 -3.24
C LEU A 481 1.05 7.52 -2.62
N SER A 482 1.33 8.66 -3.25
CA SER A 482 2.24 9.65 -2.68
C SER A 482 1.51 10.50 -1.64
N SER A 483 2.17 10.83 -0.53
CA SER A 483 1.67 11.82 0.44
C SER A 483 1.44 13.20 -0.19
N LEU A 484 2.14 13.53 -1.28
CA LEU A 484 1.93 14.78 -2.01
C LEU A 484 0.58 14.83 -2.75
N GLU A 485 -0.04 13.67 -3.01
CA GLU A 485 -1.37 13.60 -3.65
C GLU A 485 -2.50 13.92 -2.66
N ILE A 486 -2.25 13.80 -1.36
CA ILE A 486 -3.24 14.06 -0.30
C ILE A 486 -3.22 15.55 0.05
N LYS A 487 -4.33 16.23 -0.24
CA LYS A 487 -4.54 17.68 -0.02
C LYS A 487 -5.48 17.97 1.15
N TYR A 488 -5.79 16.97 1.95
CA TYR A 488 -6.53 17.18 3.19
C TYR A 488 -5.66 17.81 4.27
N ASP A 489 -6.31 18.55 5.17
CA ASP A 489 -5.79 18.80 6.51
C ASP A 489 -5.58 17.48 7.26
N LEU A 490 -4.83 17.51 8.35
CA LEU A 490 -4.68 16.33 9.20
C LEU A 490 -6.03 15.89 9.83
N PRO A 491 -6.15 14.62 10.26
CA PRO A 491 -7.34 14.14 10.96
C PRO A 491 -7.62 14.88 12.27
N CYS A 492 -8.90 15.08 12.58
CA CYS A 492 -9.31 15.81 13.77
C CYS A 492 -8.88 15.11 15.07
N CYS A 493 -8.99 15.82 16.19
CA CYS A 493 -8.74 15.26 17.52
C CYS A 493 -9.72 14.13 17.84
N GLU A 494 -9.26 13.15 18.63
CA GLU A 494 -10.04 11.93 18.88
C GLU A 494 -11.27 12.19 19.78
N ASP A 495 -11.18 13.15 20.70
CA ASP A 495 -12.31 13.60 21.52
C ASP A 495 -13.45 14.19 20.68
N ILE A 496 -13.14 14.98 19.66
CA ILE A 496 -14.14 15.53 18.72
C ILE A 496 -14.72 14.41 17.83
N TRP A 497 -13.88 13.48 17.39
CA TRP A 497 -14.30 12.34 16.58
C TRP A 497 -15.18 11.33 17.34
N LEU A 498 -14.97 11.16 18.65
CA LEU A 498 -15.74 10.25 19.49
C LEU A 498 -16.94 10.94 20.17
N ALA A 499 -17.39 12.07 19.65
CA ALA A 499 -18.57 12.75 20.16
C ALA A 499 -19.83 11.89 19.95
N ARG A 500 -20.64 11.73 21.01
CA ARG A 500 -21.82 10.84 20.97
C ARG A 500 -23.10 11.54 20.53
N SER A 501 -23.09 12.87 20.49
CA SER A 501 -24.19 13.69 20.02
C SER A 501 -23.67 15.00 19.43
N ASP A 502 -24.54 15.67 18.69
CA ASP A 502 -24.35 17.02 18.15
C ASP A 502 -24.00 18.04 19.26
N ARG A 503 -24.63 17.95 20.43
CA ARG A 503 -24.35 18.80 21.60
C ARG A 503 -22.97 18.53 22.19
N ASP A 504 -22.63 17.27 22.40
CA ASP A 504 -21.32 16.84 22.93
C ASP A 504 -20.19 17.26 21.97
N TRP A 505 -20.41 17.10 20.66
CA TRP A 505 -19.51 17.59 19.62
C TRP A 505 -19.28 19.11 19.71
N TYR A 506 -20.37 19.89 19.82
CA TYR A 506 -20.31 21.34 19.93
C TYR A 506 -19.58 21.80 21.20
N GLU A 507 -19.87 21.18 22.33
CA GLU A 507 -19.24 21.50 23.62
C GLU A 507 -17.74 21.20 23.60
N ARG A 508 -17.32 20.01 23.13
CA ARG A 508 -15.90 19.64 23.03
C ARG A 508 -15.14 20.58 22.10
N ARG A 509 -15.75 20.92 20.97
CA ARG A 509 -15.22 21.92 20.04
C ARG A 509 -15.03 23.27 20.74
N ARG A 510 -16.03 23.77 21.48
CA ARG A 510 -15.96 25.04 22.22
C ARG A 510 -14.95 25.04 23.38
N GLN A 511 -14.89 23.97 24.17
CA GLN A 511 -13.99 23.85 25.34
C GLN A 511 -12.51 23.83 24.95
N ARG A 512 -12.18 23.14 23.86
CA ARG A 512 -10.81 23.08 23.32
C ARG A 512 -10.26 24.45 22.97
N PHE A 513 -11.08 25.33 22.39
CA PHE A 513 -10.65 26.68 22.03
C PHE A 513 -10.43 27.57 23.26
N LYS A 514 -11.24 27.42 24.32
CA LYS A 514 -11.05 28.15 25.59
C LYS A 514 -9.78 27.77 26.35
N SER A 515 -9.28 26.54 26.20
CA SER A 515 -8.05 26.07 26.88
C SER A 515 -6.76 26.68 26.32
N PHE A 516 -6.81 27.32 25.15
CA PHE A 516 -5.65 28.01 24.57
C PHE A 516 -5.59 29.50 24.93
N ASP A 517 -6.65 30.04 25.53
CA ASP A 517 -6.70 31.37 26.12
C ASP A 517 -6.26 31.30 27.60
N GLU A 518 -4.95 31.16 27.87
CA GLU A 518 -4.44 31.32 29.23
C GLU A 518 -4.50 32.81 29.66
N PRO A 519 -4.67 33.14 30.95
CA PRO A 519 -4.83 34.53 31.43
C PRO A 519 -3.61 35.46 31.20
N ASP A 520 -2.48 34.93 30.73
CA ASP A 520 -1.32 35.72 30.28
C ASP A 520 -1.42 36.14 28.79
N ASP A 521 -2.38 35.63 28.02
CA ASP A 521 -2.65 35.98 26.62
C ASP A 521 -3.69 37.13 26.47
N ASN A 522 -3.81 37.99 27.50
CA ASN A 522 -4.67 39.19 27.52
C ASN A 522 -4.38 40.24 26.42
N ALA A 523 -3.41 40.00 25.53
CA ALA A 523 -3.11 40.88 24.40
C ALA A 523 -3.78 40.45 23.08
N TYR A 524 -4.38 39.25 23.00
CA TYR A 524 -4.85 38.69 21.72
C TYR A 524 -6.15 37.86 21.83
N SER A 525 -7.15 38.34 22.55
CA SER A 525 -8.50 37.71 22.66
C SER A 525 -9.31 37.67 21.34
N HIS A 526 -8.68 37.96 20.21
CA HIS A 526 -9.29 38.01 18.87
C HIS A 526 -8.50 37.22 17.81
N GLU A 527 -7.47 36.43 18.19
CA GLU A 527 -6.75 35.60 17.22
C GLU A 527 -7.57 34.35 16.83
N THR A 528 -7.71 34.13 15.52
CA THR A 528 -8.32 32.93 14.94
C THR A 528 -7.52 31.68 15.35
N PRO A 529 -8.18 30.58 15.75
CA PRO A 529 -7.46 29.39 16.19
C PRO A 529 -6.60 28.81 15.07
N PRO A 530 -5.40 28.27 15.37
CA PRO A 530 -4.51 27.72 14.34
C PRO A 530 -5.15 26.48 13.70
N SER A 531 -5.13 26.37 12.37
CA SER A 531 -5.52 25.16 11.64
C SER A 531 -4.66 23.95 12.07
N GLN A 532 -5.21 22.72 12.01
CA GLN A 532 -4.41 21.48 12.17
C GLN A 532 -3.30 21.36 11.11
N GLY A 533 -3.45 22.09 10.00
CA GLY A 533 -2.50 22.23 8.92
C GLY A 533 -2.63 21.12 7.88
N PHE A 534 -2.35 21.47 6.63
CA PHE A 534 -2.24 20.50 5.56
C PHE A 534 -1.13 19.49 5.84
N PHE A 535 -1.35 18.23 5.45
CA PHE A 535 -0.39 17.15 5.69
C PHE A 535 1.03 17.47 5.23
N TYR A 536 1.16 18.06 4.04
CA TYR A 536 2.45 18.48 3.49
C TYR A 536 3.12 19.56 4.36
N GLU A 537 2.39 20.61 4.72
CA GLU A 537 2.92 21.72 5.53
C GLU A 537 3.35 21.25 6.92
N ALA A 538 2.57 20.39 7.56
CA ALA A 538 2.91 19.81 8.85
C ALA A 538 4.20 19.00 8.77
N SER A 539 4.34 18.16 7.73
CA SER A 539 5.54 17.38 7.48
C SER A 539 6.77 18.28 7.23
N GLN A 540 6.62 19.33 6.43
CA GLN A 540 7.71 20.29 6.16
C GLN A 540 8.10 21.06 7.41
N THR A 541 7.14 21.47 8.24
CA THR A 541 7.41 22.18 9.48
C THR A 541 8.30 21.32 10.39
N LEU A 542 7.93 20.05 10.61
CA LEU A 542 8.70 19.12 11.43
C LEU A 542 10.14 18.90 10.93
N LEU A 543 10.33 18.84 9.62
CA LEU A 543 11.64 18.67 8.98
C LEU A 543 12.54 19.92 9.08
N HIS A 544 11.97 21.10 9.35
CA HIS A 544 12.69 22.38 9.35
C HIS A 544 12.68 23.12 10.69
N SER A 545 11.97 22.63 11.71
CA SER A 545 11.84 23.22 13.07
C SER A 545 13.16 23.48 13.83
N GLY A 546 14.33 23.20 13.25
CA GLY A 546 15.66 23.46 13.83
C GLY A 546 16.58 24.37 13.00
N ARG A 547 16.10 24.99 11.91
CA ARG A 547 16.89 25.92 11.07
C ARG A 547 16.36 27.36 11.22
N GLY A 548 16.60 27.96 12.38
CA GLY A 548 16.47 29.41 12.56
C GLY A 548 17.86 30.03 12.64
N ASP A 549 18.22 30.79 11.61
CA ASP A 549 19.29 31.79 11.63
C ASP A 549 18.83 33.05 12.40
N ASP A 550 18.12 32.87 13.53
CA ASP A 550 17.59 33.96 14.33
C ASP A 550 18.63 34.40 15.36
N LYS A 551 19.62 35.16 14.86
CA LYS A 551 20.20 36.24 15.66
C LYS A 551 19.19 37.38 15.71
N ASP A 552 18.13 37.24 16.48
CA ASP A 552 17.47 38.43 17.00
C ASP A 552 16.86 38.23 18.39
N ASN A 553 17.22 39.20 19.23
CA ASN A 553 16.82 39.53 20.60
C ASN A 553 15.95 38.56 21.41
N GLY A 554 16.57 38.06 22.50
CA GLY A 554 15.96 37.78 23.81
C GLY A 554 14.44 37.62 23.89
N GLY A 555 13.97 36.39 23.67
CA GLY A 555 12.59 35.97 23.95
C GLY A 555 12.47 34.48 23.66
N GLY A 556 11.90 33.71 24.60
CA GLY A 556 11.93 32.24 24.59
C GLY A 556 11.48 31.58 23.28
N LYS A 557 12.08 30.43 22.99
CA LYS A 557 11.78 29.53 21.85
C LYS A 557 10.27 29.39 21.61
N ARG A 558 9.69 30.17 20.68
CA ARG A 558 8.29 29.99 20.26
C ARG A 558 8.24 28.87 19.23
N GLN A 559 7.83 27.68 19.65
CA GLN A 559 7.44 26.61 18.72
C GLN A 559 6.33 27.11 17.78
N PRO A 560 6.27 26.64 16.52
CA PRO A 560 5.20 27.03 15.60
C PRO A 560 3.83 26.62 16.18
N LYS A 561 2.96 27.62 16.45
CA LYS A 561 1.59 27.45 16.99
C LYS A 561 0.75 26.39 16.23
N LYS A 562 1.05 26.13 14.95
CA LYS A 562 0.31 25.25 14.03
C LYS A 562 0.34 23.74 14.35
N LEU A 563 1.34 23.23 15.07
CA LEU A 563 1.45 21.78 15.36
C LEU A 563 0.96 21.38 16.76
N ARG A 564 0.61 22.34 17.61
CA ARG A 564 0.14 22.08 18.97
C ARG A 564 -1.14 21.26 19.01
N LEU A 565 -1.98 21.28 17.97
CA LEU A 565 -3.19 20.45 17.87
C LEU A 565 -2.91 18.95 17.69
N LEU A 566 -1.71 18.57 17.23
CA LEU A 566 -1.35 17.17 16.99
C LEU A 566 -1.30 16.32 18.26
N TRP A 567 -1.09 16.92 19.43
CA TRP A 567 -1.09 16.21 20.72
C TRP A 567 -2.40 15.48 21.03
N ALA A 568 -3.49 15.86 20.36
CA ALA A 568 -4.83 15.36 20.62
C ALA A 568 -5.40 14.45 19.52
N SER A 569 -4.64 14.24 18.44
CA SER A 569 -5.00 13.32 17.38
C SER A 569 -3.92 12.23 17.25
N PRO A 570 -4.05 11.10 17.98
CA PRO A 570 -3.13 9.98 17.83
C PRO A 570 -3.12 9.45 16.40
N PHE A 571 -4.25 9.50 15.68
CA PHE A 571 -4.32 9.12 14.28
C PHE A 571 -3.47 10.04 13.38
N ALA A 572 -3.56 11.36 13.55
CA ALA A 572 -2.68 12.29 12.81
C ALA A 572 -1.19 12.06 13.11
N ALA A 573 -0.84 11.77 14.37
CA ALA A 573 0.52 11.46 14.76
C ALA A 573 1.06 10.19 14.07
N VAL A 574 0.25 9.13 13.99
CA VAL A 574 0.57 7.90 13.25
C VAL A 574 0.82 8.19 11.77
N ILE A 575 -0.01 9.02 11.13
CA ILE A 575 0.16 9.41 9.72
C ILE A 575 1.47 10.17 9.50
N LEU A 576 1.83 11.09 10.39
CA LEU A 576 3.07 11.87 10.27
C LEU A 576 4.33 11.01 10.47
N VAL A 577 4.33 10.10 11.45
CA VAL A 577 5.47 9.16 11.62
C VAL A 577 5.55 8.20 10.44
N THR A 578 4.41 7.74 9.90
CA THR A 578 4.37 6.94 8.67
C THR A 578 5.02 7.69 7.50
N GLN A 579 4.74 8.98 7.34
CA GLN A 579 5.41 9.82 6.33
C GLN A 579 6.93 9.90 6.52
N LEU A 580 7.40 10.09 7.76
CA LEU A 580 8.84 10.10 8.03
C LEU A 580 9.49 8.74 7.73
N GLN A 581 8.80 7.64 8.03
CA GLN A 581 9.24 6.30 7.67
C GLN A 581 9.33 6.09 6.15
N MET A 582 8.32 6.54 5.42
CA MET A 582 8.31 6.45 3.95
C MET A 582 9.40 7.29 3.32
N MET A 583 9.69 8.49 3.85
CA MET A 583 10.83 9.31 3.41
C MET A 583 12.17 8.61 3.66
N ALA A 584 12.38 8.05 4.86
CA ALA A 584 13.60 7.31 5.19
C ALA A 584 13.78 6.10 4.25
N ARG A 585 12.69 5.38 3.96
CA ARG A 585 12.65 4.26 3.04
C ARG A 585 13.00 4.68 1.60
N GLU A 586 12.39 5.73 1.08
CA GLU A 586 12.65 6.21 -0.28
C GLU A 586 14.08 6.70 -0.47
N LEU A 587 14.61 7.44 0.51
CA LEU A 587 16.01 7.87 0.50
C LEU A 587 16.97 6.68 0.56
N THR A 588 16.65 5.67 1.36
CA THR A 588 17.42 4.41 1.41
C THR A 588 17.37 3.68 0.08
N HIS A 589 16.20 3.55 -0.53
CA HIS A 589 16.04 2.89 -1.82
C HIS A 589 16.80 3.62 -2.94
N ALA A 590 16.65 4.94 -3.04
CA ALA A 590 17.40 5.77 -4.00
C ALA A 590 18.92 5.62 -3.81
N SER A 591 19.33 5.49 -2.55
CA SER A 591 20.72 5.33 -2.17
C SER A 591 21.31 3.95 -2.49
N CYS A 592 20.50 2.90 -2.52
CA CYS A 592 20.93 1.58 -2.98
C CYS A 592 21.14 1.55 -4.50
N LEU A 593 20.42 2.39 -5.25
CA LEU A 593 20.51 2.49 -6.70
C LEU A 593 21.63 3.41 -7.20
N LEU A 594 22.00 4.41 -6.40
CA LEU A 594 22.97 5.45 -6.79
C LEU A 594 24.33 5.21 -6.16
N GLU A 595 25.39 5.40 -6.94
CA GLU A 595 26.74 5.30 -6.41
C GLU A 595 27.05 6.47 -5.46
N ARG A 596 27.53 6.14 -4.27
CA ARG A 596 27.88 7.13 -3.23
C ARG A 596 29.35 7.48 -3.24
N PRO A 597 29.75 8.72 -2.94
CA PRO A 597 31.14 9.04 -2.64
C PRO A 597 31.66 8.16 -1.49
N LYS A 598 32.85 7.58 -1.62
CA LYS A 598 33.42 6.70 -0.59
C LYS A 598 33.47 7.36 0.80
N ALA A 599 33.69 8.67 0.86
CA ALA A 599 33.70 9.45 2.10
C ALA A 599 32.36 9.52 2.84
N GLN A 600 31.24 9.21 2.16
CA GLN A 600 29.89 9.25 2.72
C GLN A 600 29.30 7.84 2.93
N ARG A 601 30.03 6.77 2.57
CA ARG A 601 29.61 5.39 2.78
C ARG A 601 29.92 5.00 4.23
N ARG A 602 28.89 4.77 5.04
CA ARG A 602 29.01 4.06 6.32
C ARG A 602 28.72 2.58 6.11
N ALA A 603 29.19 1.75 7.05
CA ALA A 603 28.99 0.32 6.97
C ALA A 603 27.50 -0.08 7.08
N LEU A 604 26.70 0.65 7.86
CA LEU A 604 25.30 0.30 8.16
C LEU A 604 24.29 1.42 7.84
N SER A 605 24.64 2.67 8.13
CA SER A 605 23.76 3.79 7.82
C SER A 605 23.85 4.15 6.35
N ILE A 606 22.74 3.96 5.65
CA ILE A 606 22.62 4.39 4.28
C ILE A 606 22.46 5.92 4.28
N LEU A 607 21.62 6.53 5.09
CA LEU A 607 21.41 7.99 4.99
C LEU A 607 22.67 8.84 5.28
N THR A 608 22.80 10.00 4.61
CA THR A 608 23.84 10.99 4.95
C THR A 608 23.57 11.57 6.34
N ASP A 609 24.61 12.10 7.03
CA ASP A 609 24.43 12.71 8.36
C ASP A 609 23.37 13.81 8.39
N LYS A 610 23.32 14.61 7.33
CA LYS A 610 22.32 15.67 7.20
C LYS A 610 20.90 15.11 7.09
N GLN A 611 20.71 14.07 6.26
CA GLN A 611 19.41 13.41 6.10
C GLN A 611 18.98 12.71 7.38
N HIS A 612 19.89 11.96 8.02
CA HIS A 612 19.63 11.32 9.31
C HIS A 612 19.25 12.36 10.37
N ALA A 613 20.05 13.41 10.54
CA ALA A 613 19.78 14.44 11.54
C ALA A 613 18.43 15.14 11.30
N GLN A 614 18.08 15.40 10.04
CA GLN A 614 16.82 16.03 9.68
C GLN A 614 15.60 15.16 10.06
N ILE A 615 15.62 13.86 9.70
CA ILE A 615 14.51 12.96 10.03
C ILE A 615 14.47 12.66 11.53
N SER A 616 15.62 12.45 12.18
CA SER A 616 15.68 12.27 13.64
C SER A 616 15.15 13.49 14.40
N GLN A 617 15.43 14.71 13.93
CA GLN A 617 14.90 15.91 14.54
C GLN A 617 13.37 16.01 14.37
N ALA A 618 12.85 15.66 13.20
CA ALA A 618 11.41 15.59 12.96
C ALA A 618 10.73 14.56 13.88
N LEU A 619 11.31 13.36 14.01
CA LEU A 619 10.82 12.32 14.94
C LEU A 619 10.77 12.81 16.38
N LYS A 620 11.83 13.48 16.86
CA LYS A 620 11.85 14.09 18.19
C LYS A 620 10.79 15.18 18.34
N GLY A 621 10.64 16.03 17.33
CA GLY A 621 9.61 17.07 17.31
C GLY A 621 8.20 16.52 17.45
N ILE A 622 7.87 15.41 16.77
CA ILE A 622 6.55 14.76 16.94
C ILE A 622 6.43 14.13 18.33
N ALA A 623 7.47 13.45 18.83
CA ALA A 623 7.47 12.83 20.17
C ALA A 623 7.29 13.85 21.31
N GLU A 624 7.81 15.07 21.15
CA GLU A 624 7.61 16.17 22.10
C GLU A 624 6.14 16.59 22.21
N LEU A 625 5.38 16.49 21.10
CA LEU A 625 3.96 16.83 21.03
C LEU A 625 3.06 15.76 21.65
N VAL A 626 3.55 14.55 21.93
CA VAL A 626 2.73 13.50 22.56
C VAL A 626 2.37 13.90 24.01
N PRO A 627 1.11 13.74 24.45
CA PRO A 627 0.72 14.03 25.83
C PRO A 627 1.56 13.27 26.85
N ARG A 628 1.91 13.91 27.98
CA ARG A 628 2.82 13.33 28.99
C ARG A 628 2.33 11.99 29.54
N ASN A 629 1.01 11.82 29.74
CA ASN A 629 0.40 10.58 30.21
C ASN A 629 0.39 9.44 29.16
N GLN A 630 0.68 9.75 27.90
CA GLN A 630 0.74 8.80 26.78
C GLN A 630 2.19 8.49 26.35
N LYS A 631 3.18 9.09 27.02
CA LYS A 631 4.59 8.74 26.83
C LYS A 631 4.91 7.46 27.63
N PRO A 632 5.72 6.55 27.07
CA PRO A 632 6.22 5.41 27.83
C PRO A 632 6.96 5.92 29.07
N VAL A 633 6.71 5.29 30.23
CA VAL A 633 7.26 5.68 31.55
C VAL A 633 8.80 5.74 31.57
N PHE A 634 9.45 5.12 30.58
CA PHE A 634 10.89 4.88 30.52
C PHE A 634 11.66 5.85 29.59
N SER A 635 11.02 6.92 29.11
CA SER A 635 11.68 7.91 28.24
C SER A 635 12.65 8.80 29.02
N PHE A 636 13.92 8.87 28.61
CA PHE A 636 15.00 9.70 29.19
C PHE A 636 14.68 11.21 29.22
N PHE A 637 13.61 11.64 28.55
CA PHE A 637 13.13 13.02 28.55
C PHE A 637 12.39 13.44 29.83
N ASP A 638 12.12 12.51 30.76
CA ASP A 638 11.49 12.79 32.05
C ASP A 638 12.43 12.42 33.23
N PHE A 639 13.30 13.36 33.61
CA PHE A 639 13.90 13.36 34.95
C PHE A 639 12.81 13.73 35.97
N GLY A 640 11.97 12.78 36.39
CA GLY A 640 11.09 13.02 37.55
C GLY A 640 9.76 12.28 37.67
N ARG A 641 9.58 11.03 37.19
CA ARG A 641 8.39 10.25 37.53
C ARG A 641 8.71 9.09 38.49
N MET A 642 8.32 9.27 39.76
CA MET A 642 8.12 8.18 40.72
C MET A 642 6.63 7.99 41.08
N ASP A 643 5.72 8.66 40.36
CA ASP A 643 4.30 8.71 40.72
C ASP A 643 3.39 8.24 39.57
N VAL A 644 2.73 7.11 39.83
CA VAL A 644 1.44 6.64 39.31
C VAL A 644 1.37 6.35 37.80
N LEU A 645 1.30 5.05 37.47
CA LEU A 645 0.80 4.54 36.18
C LEU A 645 -0.55 5.19 35.87
N PRO A 646 -0.78 5.72 34.66
CA PRO A 646 -2.10 6.22 34.28
C PRO A 646 -3.15 5.12 34.49
N ASP A 647 -4.32 5.45 35.03
CA ASP A 647 -5.46 4.53 35.01
C ASP A 647 -5.66 4.04 33.56
N GLY A 648 -5.75 2.72 33.38
CA GLY A 648 -5.75 2.06 32.07
C GLY A 648 -6.92 2.40 31.15
N SER A 649 -7.85 3.27 31.57
CA SER A 649 -9.00 3.73 30.78
C SER A 649 -8.66 4.79 29.72
N ASP A 650 -7.52 5.48 29.83
CA ASP A 650 -7.16 6.63 28.98
C ASP A 650 -6.14 6.31 27.87
N GLN A 651 -5.59 5.10 27.80
CA GLN A 651 -4.59 4.75 26.77
C GLN A 651 -5.27 4.37 25.44
N THR A 652 -4.99 5.14 24.39
CA THR A 652 -5.48 4.79 23.04
C THR A 652 -4.52 3.80 22.37
N PRO A 653 -5.03 2.70 21.75
CA PRO A 653 -4.19 1.76 21.00
C PRO A 653 -3.37 2.41 19.87
N LEU A 654 -3.82 3.55 19.36
CA LEU A 654 -3.09 4.34 18.36
C LEU A 654 -1.79 4.95 18.91
N TRP A 655 -1.69 5.29 20.20
CA TRP A 655 -0.42 5.72 20.80
C TRP A 655 0.58 4.57 20.89
N HIS A 656 0.12 3.36 21.20
CA HIS A 656 0.97 2.18 21.13
C HIS A 656 1.48 1.95 19.69
N THR A 657 0.59 2.04 18.71
CA THR A 657 0.91 1.96 17.27
C THR A 657 1.94 3.03 16.88
N PHE A 658 1.74 4.27 17.32
CA PHE A 658 2.66 5.37 17.10
C PHE A 658 4.07 5.07 17.62
N TRP A 659 4.19 4.60 18.86
CA TRP A 659 5.50 4.37 19.48
C TRP A 659 6.28 3.23 18.83
N ILE A 660 5.64 2.10 18.53
CA ILE A 660 6.32 1.00 17.82
C ILE A 660 6.78 1.45 16.43
N LEU A 661 5.93 2.17 15.69
CA LEU A 661 6.31 2.72 14.38
C LEU A 661 7.44 3.75 14.51
N TRP A 662 7.40 4.60 15.53
CA TRP A 662 8.44 5.59 15.82
C TRP A 662 9.78 4.93 16.11
N TYR A 663 9.83 3.91 16.98
CA TYR A 663 11.05 3.18 17.30
C TYR A 663 11.59 2.42 16.09
N TYR A 664 10.71 1.74 15.33
CA TYR A 664 11.10 1.10 14.08
C TYR A 664 11.73 2.11 13.10
N THR A 665 11.13 3.30 12.97
CA THR A 665 11.65 4.37 12.12
C THR A 665 13.02 4.84 12.61
N SER A 666 13.17 5.14 13.90
CA SER A 666 14.43 5.60 14.48
C SER A 666 15.56 4.58 14.30
N ILE A 667 15.28 3.30 14.58
CA ILE A 667 16.24 2.20 14.41
C ILE A 667 16.66 2.07 12.94
N THR A 668 15.70 2.13 12.01
CA THR A 668 15.96 1.92 10.58
C THR A 668 16.67 3.09 9.87
N LEU A 669 16.74 4.28 10.48
CA LEU A 669 17.62 5.36 10.00
C LEU A 669 19.11 4.97 10.04
N SER A 670 19.49 4.17 11.04
CA SER A 670 20.86 3.66 11.20
C SER A 670 21.02 2.22 10.70
N HIS A 671 19.97 1.40 10.81
CA HIS A 671 19.96 -0.01 10.44
C HIS A 671 18.80 -0.32 9.50
N PRO A 672 18.92 -0.02 8.20
CA PRO A 672 17.82 -0.17 7.27
C PRO A 672 17.33 -1.61 7.14
N ASP A 673 16.04 -1.74 6.82
CA ASP A 673 15.40 -3.04 6.66
C ASP A 673 16.11 -3.88 5.58
N SER A 674 16.39 -5.15 5.88
CA SER A 674 17.15 -6.01 4.98
C SER A 674 16.40 -6.42 3.72
N LEU A 675 15.07 -6.53 3.76
CA LEU A 675 14.27 -6.70 2.54
C LEU A 675 14.45 -5.49 1.63
N LEU A 676 14.40 -4.28 2.19
CA LEU A 676 14.59 -3.04 1.45
C LEU A 676 15.98 -2.94 0.81
N VAL A 677 17.04 -3.21 1.58
CA VAL A 677 18.43 -3.09 1.08
C VAL A 677 18.78 -4.19 0.08
N SER A 678 18.24 -5.41 0.24
CA SER A 678 18.45 -6.50 -0.72
C SER A 678 17.65 -6.32 -2.01
N GLY A 679 16.62 -5.46 -2.02
CA GLY A 679 15.72 -5.27 -3.14
C GLY A 679 14.76 -6.44 -3.36
N VAL A 680 14.69 -7.41 -2.43
CA VAL A 680 13.76 -8.53 -2.50
C VAL A 680 12.36 -8.01 -2.25
N VAL A 681 11.43 -8.34 -3.14
CA VAL A 681 10.01 -7.98 -3.06
C VAL A 681 9.22 -9.27 -2.92
N GLU A 682 8.33 -9.30 -1.93
CA GLU A 682 7.60 -10.51 -1.58
C GLU A 682 6.14 -10.42 -1.97
N SER A 683 5.57 -11.57 -2.37
CA SER A 683 4.21 -11.63 -2.94
C SER A 683 3.10 -11.81 -1.90
N ASN A 684 3.43 -12.12 -0.64
CA ASN A 684 2.50 -12.18 0.49
C ASN A 684 3.23 -12.00 1.84
N LEU A 685 2.46 -11.89 2.94
CA LEU A 685 3.02 -11.68 4.28
C LEU A 685 3.83 -12.88 4.82
N PRO A 686 3.37 -14.15 4.72
CA PRO A 686 4.15 -15.29 5.21
C PRO A 686 5.54 -15.40 4.55
N LEU A 687 5.63 -15.17 3.24
CA LEU A 687 6.91 -15.15 2.54
C LEU A 687 7.77 -13.96 2.99
N ALA A 688 7.19 -12.78 3.16
CA ALA A 688 7.91 -11.63 3.71
C ALA A 688 8.51 -11.89 5.10
N ILE A 689 7.78 -12.58 5.98
CA ILE A 689 8.27 -12.98 7.31
C ILE A 689 9.41 -13.99 7.17
N ALA A 690 9.23 -15.04 6.36
CA ALA A 690 10.22 -16.07 6.14
C ALA A 690 11.52 -15.50 5.56
N THR A 691 11.42 -14.66 4.52
CA THR A 691 12.57 -14.02 3.88
C THR A 691 13.24 -13.01 4.81
N ALA A 692 12.50 -12.19 5.55
CA ALA A 692 13.09 -11.28 6.54
C ALA A 692 13.85 -12.06 7.64
N GLY A 693 13.26 -13.14 8.15
CA GLY A 693 13.88 -14.05 9.11
C GLY A 693 15.16 -14.67 8.53
N HIS A 694 15.10 -15.17 7.30
CA HIS A 694 16.25 -15.74 6.60
C HIS A 694 17.37 -14.70 6.39
N LEU A 695 17.03 -13.49 5.94
CA LEU A 695 17.99 -12.39 5.75
C LEU A 695 18.61 -11.92 7.07
N ALA A 696 17.94 -12.15 8.20
CA ALA A 696 18.49 -11.91 9.52
C ALA A 696 19.38 -13.04 10.05
N THR A 697 19.38 -14.22 9.41
CA THR A 697 20.32 -15.26 9.74
C THR A 697 21.76 -14.82 9.43
N PRO A 698 22.74 -15.21 10.26
CA PRO A 698 24.09 -14.72 10.11
C PRO A 698 24.81 -15.36 8.96
N ARG A 699 25.60 -14.51 8.32
CA ARG A 699 26.50 -14.88 7.24
C ARG A 699 27.86 -15.32 7.79
N SER A 700 28.64 -15.97 6.94
CA SER A 700 30.05 -16.30 7.22
C SER A 700 30.85 -15.02 7.55
N LYS A 701 31.92 -15.12 8.33
CA LYS A 701 32.66 -13.95 8.89
C LYS A 701 33.11 -12.95 7.82
N ASP A 702 33.45 -13.44 6.63
CA ASP A 702 33.81 -12.69 5.42
C ASP A 702 32.65 -11.91 4.79
N LYS A 703 31.39 -12.26 5.11
CA LYS A 703 30.16 -11.69 4.54
C LYS A 703 29.24 -11.07 5.60
N ARG A 704 29.69 -10.95 6.85
CA ARG A 704 28.91 -10.30 7.93
C ARG A 704 28.91 -8.81 7.73
N ASP A 705 27.78 -8.19 8.05
CA ASP A 705 27.69 -6.74 8.15
C ASP A 705 28.63 -6.26 9.26
N ILE A 706 29.37 -5.17 9.00
CA ILE A 706 30.34 -4.61 9.94
C ILE A 706 29.60 -3.57 10.78
N TYR A 707 29.47 -3.85 12.08
CA TYR A 707 28.86 -2.93 13.02
C TYR A 707 29.91 -2.02 13.65
N GLU A 708 29.71 -0.72 13.51
CA GLU A 708 30.47 0.30 14.25
C GLU A 708 29.79 0.50 15.62
N ASP A 709 30.58 0.54 16.70
CA ASP A 709 30.08 0.75 18.06
C ASP A 709 29.13 1.94 18.14
N ARG A 710 29.47 3.06 17.47
CA ARG A 710 28.65 4.27 17.43
C ARG A 710 27.23 4.00 16.92
N ASP A 711 27.08 3.19 15.87
CA ASP A 711 25.78 2.95 15.26
C ASP A 711 24.95 1.98 16.13
N VAL A 712 25.59 1.03 16.82
CA VAL A 712 24.95 0.18 17.84
C VAL A 712 24.41 1.03 19.00
N PHE A 713 25.25 1.90 19.58
CA PHE A 713 24.85 2.76 20.69
C PHE A 713 23.77 3.76 20.33
N ARG A 714 23.69 4.19 19.06
CA ARG A 714 22.62 5.07 18.57
C ARG A 714 21.24 4.43 18.65
N ILE A 715 21.14 3.13 18.39
CA ILE A 715 19.85 2.42 18.34
C ILE A 715 19.52 1.66 19.61
N LEU A 716 20.50 1.46 20.51
CA LEU A 716 20.34 0.59 21.67
C LEU A 716 19.17 1.02 22.57
N ASN A 717 19.11 2.30 22.94
CA ASN A 717 18.03 2.82 23.78
C ASN A 717 16.65 2.63 23.12
N ASP A 718 16.54 2.96 21.83
CA ASP A 718 15.28 2.83 21.09
C ASP A 718 14.85 1.36 20.94
N LEU A 719 15.83 0.45 20.82
CA LEU A 719 15.60 -0.99 20.80
C LEU A 719 15.14 -1.51 22.16
N GLU A 720 15.77 -1.10 23.27
CA GLU A 720 15.34 -1.47 24.62
C GLU A 720 13.90 -1.06 24.87
N MET A 721 13.55 0.19 24.53
CA MET A 721 12.19 0.71 24.70
C MET A 721 11.18 -0.04 23.83
N ALA A 722 11.55 -0.38 22.59
CA ALA A 722 10.68 -1.15 21.71
C ALA A 722 10.47 -2.59 22.21
N LEU A 723 11.52 -3.26 22.69
CA LEU A 723 11.43 -4.63 23.24
C LEU A 723 10.56 -4.66 24.50
N ASP A 724 10.66 -3.64 25.35
CA ASP A 724 9.79 -3.48 26.51
C ASP A 724 8.33 -3.23 26.11
N LEU A 725 8.04 -2.39 25.12
CA LEU A 725 6.67 -2.22 24.61
C LEU A 725 6.11 -3.49 23.96
N LEU A 726 6.94 -4.33 23.36
CA LEU A 726 6.51 -5.61 22.80
C LEU A 726 6.24 -6.65 23.88
N ASN A 727 6.77 -6.48 25.09
CA ASN A 727 6.59 -7.40 26.20
C ASN A 727 5.13 -7.34 26.70
N PRO A 728 4.38 -8.46 26.73
CA PRO A 728 2.96 -8.46 27.09
C PRO A 728 2.64 -7.88 28.47
N ILE A 729 3.60 -7.93 29.39
CA ILE A 729 3.45 -7.43 30.76
C ILE A 729 3.65 -5.91 30.84
N LYS A 730 4.58 -5.38 30.03
CA LYS A 730 4.96 -3.95 30.04
C LYS A 730 4.27 -3.14 28.94
N SER A 731 3.62 -3.81 27.98
CA SER A 731 2.96 -3.17 26.85
C SER A 731 1.84 -2.24 27.31
N THR A 732 1.74 -1.09 26.64
CA THR A 732 0.63 -0.13 26.78
C THR A 732 -0.64 -0.59 26.04
N ALA A 733 -0.58 -1.68 25.28
CA ALA A 733 -1.73 -2.30 24.65
C ALA A 733 -1.67 -3.83 24.82
N PRO A 734 -2.74 -4.49 25.27
CA PRO A 734 -2.72 -5.94 25.42
C PRO A 734 -2.51 -6.60 24.04
N PRO A 735 -1.81 -7.75 23.96
CA PRO A 735 -1.52 -8.44 22.69
C PRO A 735 -2.76 -8.76 21.84
N SER A 736 -3.93 -8.93 22.47
CA SER A 736 -5.20 -9.18 21.79
C SER A 736 -5.74 -7.98 21.01
N LEU A 737 -5.35 -6.75 21.41
CA LEU A 737 -5.77 -5.49 20.80
C LEU A 737 -4.68 -4.87 19.90
N GLU A 738 -3.52 -5.50 19.81
CA GLU A 738 -2.42 -5.02 18.98
C GLU A 738 -2.78 -5.16 17.49
N ASN A 739 -2.49 -4.13 16.71
CA ASN A 739 -2.69 -4.17 15.27
C ASN A 739 -1.70 -5.17 14.62
N PRO A 740 -2.13 -6.04 13.68
CA PRO A 740 -1.26 -7.04 13.05
C PRO A 740 -0.06 -6.43 12.28
N PHE A 741 -0.18 -5.20 11.76
CA PHE A 741 0.95 -4.46 11.21
C PHE A 741 2.03 -4.20 12.28
N ILE A 742 1.60 -3.82 13.48
CA ILE A 742 2.49 -3.48 14.59
C ILE A 742 3.16 -4.73 15.15
N THR A 743 2.45 -5.85 15.19
CA THR A 743 3.05 -7.17 15.40
C THR A 743 4.21 -7.41 14.43
N LEU A 744 4.01 -7.21 13.13
CA LEU A 744 5.06 -7.43 12.13
C LEU A 744 6.22 -6.43 12.21
N LEU A 745 5.95 -5.16 12.54
CA LEU A 745 7.02 -4.21 12.83
C LEU A 745 7.82 -4.63 14.06
N GLY A 746 7.15 -5.08 15.11
CA GLY A 746 7.79 -5.65 16.29
C GLY A 746 8.71 -6.81 15.94
N PHE A 747 8.25 -7.72 15.06
CA PHE A 747 9.08 -8.80 14.54
C PHE A 747 10.33 -8.26 13.84
N LYS A 748 10.19 -7.26 12.97
CA LYS A 748 11.34 -6.64 12.29
C LYS A 748 12.31 -5.95 13.25
N ILE A 749 11.82 -5.32 14.32
CA ILE A 749 12.67 -4.78 15.41
C ILE A 749 13.43 -5.92 16.10
N CYS A 750 12.74 -7.02 16.43
CA CYS A 750 13.36 -8.20 17.04
C CYS A 750 14.45 -8.80 16.17
N LEU A 751 14.33 -8.78 14.83
CA LEU A 751 15.40 -9.22 13.94
C LEU A 751 16.67 -8.36 14.06
N VAL A 752 16.53 -7.04 14.26
CA VAL A 752 17.66 -6.15 14.54
C VAL A 752 18.29 -6.51 15.89
N GLY A 753 17.46 -6.69 16.93
CA GLY A 753 17.93 -7.12 18.25
C GLY A 753 18.66 -8.47 18.22
N TRP A 754 18.14 -9.44 17.48
CA TRP A 754 18.76 -10.76 17.33
C TRP A 754 20.15 -10.64 16.71
N ARG A 755 20.31 -9.83 15.67
CA ARG A 755 21.64 -9.57 15.07
C ARG A 755 22.61 -8.98 16.07
N LEU A 756 22.18 -7.98 16.85
CA LEU A 756 23.03 -7.36 17.87
C LEU A 756 23.47 -8.37 18.94
N VAL A 757 22.54 -9.16 19.48
CA VAL A 757 22.85 -10.24 20.44
C VAL A 757 23.94 -11.16 19.89
N ARG A 758 23.81 -11.61 18.64
CA ARG A 758 24.80 -12.51 18.03
C ARG A 758 26.16 -11.87 17.76
N LEU A 759 26.20 -10.57 17.50
CA LEU A 759 27.45 -9.84 17.28
C LEU A 759 28.20 -9.61 18.58
N THR A 760 27.49 -9.23 19.64
CA THR A 760 28.09 -8.86 20.92
C THR A 760 28.40 -10.07 21.80
N MET A 761 27.63 -11.16 21.70
CA MET A 761 27.82 -12.37 22.50
C MET A 761 29.24 -12.97 22.41
N PRO A 762 29.84 -13.24 21.23
CA PRO A 762 31.18 -13.82 21.15
C PRO A 762 32.30 -12.87 21.62
N ALA A 763 32.08 -11.55 21.54
CA ALA A 763 33.03 -10.55 22.02
C ALA A 763 32.94 -10.41 23.56
N ALA A 764 31.73 -10.46 24.11
CA ALA A 764 31.49 -10.50 25.55
C ALA A 764 32.09 -11.77 26.18
N GLN A 765 31.94 -12.95 25.56
CA GLN A 765 32.56 -14.21 26.00
C GLN A 765 34.08 -14.16 26.02
N ARG A 766 34.73 -13.59 25.00
CA ARG A 766 36.20 -13.50 24.97
C ARG A 766 36.77 -12.60 26.07
N SER A 767 36.05 -11.53 26.41
CA SER A 767 36.47 -10.61 27.46
C SER A 767 36.39 -11.20 28.88
N SER A 768 35.42 -12.09 29.15
CA SER A 768 35.29 -12.75 30.45
C SER A 768 36.40 -13.78 30.66
N VAL A 769 36.84 -14.48 29.60
CA VAL A 769 37.95 -15.44 29.65
C VAL A 769 39.31 -14.75 29.84
N SER A 770 39.53 -13.57 29.24
CA SER A 770 40.79 -12.80 29.40
C SER A 770 40.98 -12.19 30.79
N GLY A 771 39.90 -12.02 31.57
CA GLY A 771 39.98 -11.57 32.97
C GLY A 771 40.45 -12.65 33.95
N MET A 772 40.45 -13.93 33.54
CA MET A 772 40.83 -15.08 34.38
C MET A 772 42.27 -15.56 34.13
N SER A 773 43.00 -14.97 33.19
CA SER A 773 44.32 -15.47 32.74
C SER A 773 45.39 -14.36 32.68
N GLY A 774 45.80 -13.86 33.87
CA GLY A 774 47.02 -13.08 34.05
C GLY A 774 48.04 -13.86 34.90
N PRO A 775 49.29 -14.09 34.44
CA PRO A 775 50.30 -14.77 35.24
C PRO A 775 51.01 -13.77 36.19
N GLY A 776 51.01 -14.08 37.49
CA GLY A 776 52.05 -13.73 38.47
C GLY A 776 52.52 -12.27 38.56
N GLY A 777 51.91 -11.50 39.46
CA GLY A 777 52.46 -10.25 40.00
C GLY A 777 52.34 -10.23 41.52
N MET A 778 53.38 -10.70 42.23
CA MET A 778 53.52 -10.56 43.67
C MET A 778 53.58 -9.07 44.03
N GLY A 779 52.60 -8.58 44.80
CA GLY A 779 52.61 -7.23 45.36
C GLY A 779 51.71 -7.17 46.59
N MET A 780 52.33 -7.20 47.77
CA MET A 780 51.66 -6.96 49.06
C MET A 780 51.07 -5.53 49.11
N GLY A 781 49.85 -5.40 49.63
CA GLY A 781 49.27 -4.11 50.01
C GLY A 781 47.84 -4.27 50.56
N LEU A 782 47.71 -4.24 51.88
CA LEU A 782 46.46 -4.26 52.66
C LEU A 782 45.53 -3.07 52.35
N GLY A 783 44.20 -3.30 52.31
CA GLY A 783 43.22 -2.21 52.49
C GLY A 783 41.83 -2.40 51.88
N MET A 784 40.93 -3.06 52.63
CA MET A 784 39.46 -2.93 52.68
C MET A 784 38.66 -2.42 51.45
N GLY A 785 37.85 -3.32 50.88
CA GLY A 785 36.39 -3.13 50.76
C GLY A 785 35.84 -2.07 49.80
N MET A 786 35.86 -2.33 48.50
CA MET A 786 34.82 -1.87 47.56
C MET A 786 34.57 -2.95 46.50
N GLY A 787 33.29 -3.27 46.28
CA GLY A 787 32.81 -4.40 45.48
C GLY A 787 33.20 -4.36 44.01
N ASN A 788 33.27 -5.56 43.43
CA ASN A 788 33.68 -5.95 42.07
C ASN A 788 32.87 -5.36 40.88
N ASN A 789 32.23 -4.20 41.02
CA ASN A 789 31.33 -3.64 39.99
C ASN A 789 32.03 -2.80 38.90
N ALA A 790 33.36 -2.76 38.86
CA ALA A 790 34.11 -1.94 37.90
C ALA A 790 34.35 -2.63 36.53
N ASN A 791 34.28 -3.96 36.45
CA ASN A 791 34.62 -4.71 35.22
C ASN A 791 33.46 -4.85 34.21
N SER A 792 32.20 -4.63 34.60
CA SER A 792 31.08 -4.61 33.64
C SER A 792 31.10 -3.34 32.77
N ARG A 793 31.68 -2.24 33.29
CA ARG A 793 31.76 -0.94 32.59
C ARG A 793 32.85 -0.85 31.52
N SER A 794 33.73 -1.85 31.37
CA SER A 794 34.89 -1.77 30.46
C SER A 794 34.70 -2.46 29.10
N ASN A 795 33.66 -3.29 28.91
CA ASN A 795 33.38 -3.94 27.63
C ASN A 795 32.06 -3.47 26.98
N PRO A 796 32.12 -2.64 25.92
CA PRO A 796 30.97 -2.20 25.13
C PRO A 796 30.03 -3.33 24.67
N SER A 797 30.59 -4.48 24.23
CA SER A 797 29.79 -5.62 23.77
C SER A 797 29.01 -6.27 24.91
N ARG A 798 29.61 -6.34 26.11
CA ARG A 798 28.93 -6.89 27.28
C ARG A 798 27.79 -5.97 27.74
N PHE A 799 28.02 -4.66 27.75
CA PHE A 799 27.01 -3.66 28.08
C PHE A 799 25.78 -3.75 27.14
N VAL A 800 26.01 -3.78 25.82
CA VAL A 800 24.94 -3.91 24.82
C VAL A 800 24.15 -5.19 25.02
N LEU A 801 24.85 -6.32 25.25
CA LEU A 801 24.20 -7.61 25.47
C LEU A 801 23.36 -7.62 26.75
N ASP A 802 23.91 -7.12 27.86
CA ASP A 802 23.21 -7.08 29.15
C ASP A 802 21.97 -6.18 29.07
N ALA A 803 22.06 -5.04 28.38
CA ALA A 803 20.93 -4.15 28.13
C ALA A 803 19.78 -4.86 27.39
N ILE A 804 20.08 -5.53 26.26
CA ILE A 804 19.06 -6.27 25.50
C ILE A 804 18.49 -7.44 26.32
N MET A 805 19.33 -8.19 27.04
CA MET A 805 18.88 -9.34 27.82
C MET A 805 18.03 -8.93 29.05
N ALA A 806 18.21 -7.72 29.58
CA ALA A 806 17.39 -7.19 30.67
C ALA A 806 15.92 -6.99 30.26
N CYS A 807 15.64 -6.60 29.03
CA CYS A 807 14.27 -6.46 28.49
C CYS A 807 13.55 -7.81 28.32
N VAL A 808 14.32 -8.87 28.08
CA VAL A 808 13.85 -10.17 27.54
C VAL A 808 13.61 -11.20 28.66
N GLY A 809 14.09 -10.98 29.88
CA GLY A 809 13.79 -11.83 31.05
C GLY A 809 14.18 -13.32 30.89
N ASN A 810 13.74 -14.18 31.81
CA ASN A 810 13.75 -15.62 31.60
C ASN A 810 12.37 -16.03 31.06
N ALA A 811 12.32 -16.76 29.95
CA ALA A 811 11.08 -17.32 29.42
C ALA A 811 10.56 -18.39 30.40
N GLY A 812 9.54 -18.07 31.20
CA GLY A 812 8.88 -19.04 32.09
C GLY A 812 8.22 -18.52 33.37
N ASP A 813 8.44 -17.27 33.79
CA ASP A 813 7.80 -16.75 35.02
C ASP A 813 6.46 -16.07 34.70
N ASP A 814 5.38 -16.86 34.65
CA ASP A 814 3.99 -16.39 34.47
C ASP A 814 3.35 -15.84 35.78
N ASP A 815 4.09 -15.77 36.89
CA ASP A 815 3.59 -15.25 38.17
C ASP A 815 3.89 -13.76 38.37
N VAL A 816 2.83 -12.95 38.29
CA VAL A 816 2.83 -11.49 38.45
C VAL A 816 3.35 -11.04 39.83
N GLU A 817 3.12 -11.83 40.89
CA GLU A 817 3.63 -11.52 42.24
C GLU A 817 5.14 -11.80 42.39
N ASN A 818 5.69 -12.72 41.60
CA ASN A 818 7.11 -13.06 41.64
C ASN A 818 7.95 -12.23 40.68
N ALA A 819 7.40 -11.52 39.69
CA ALA A 819 8.19 -10.71 38.77
C ALA A 819 8.96 -9.57 39.45
N ALA A 820 8.35 -8.89 40.43
CA ALA A 820 9.01 -7.83 41.22
C ALA A 820 10.05 -8.40 42.20
N ALA A 821 9.75 -9.54 42.83
CA ALA A 821 10.69 -10.26 43.71
C ALA A 821 11.85 -10.90 42.93
N THR A 822 11.59 -11.35 41.70
CA THR A 822 12.58 -11.93 40.78
C THR A 822 13.45 -10.83 40.18
N LEU A 823 12.91 -9.66 39.86
CA LEU A 823 13.70 -8.45 39.52
C LEU A 823 14.62 -8.02 40.66
N ALA A 824 14.18 -8.13 41.92
CA ALA A 824 15.02 -7.88 43.10
C ALA A 824 16.06 -9.00 43.38
N MET A 825 15.85 -10.21 42.84
CA MET A 825 16.76 -11.37 42.95
C MET A 825 17.61 -11.60 41.69
N LEU A 826 17.42 -10.80 40.64
CA LEU A 826 18.11 -10.90 39.34
C LEU A 826 19.46 -10.17 39.33
N ASP A 827 19.81 -9.45 40.38
CA ASP A 827 21.04 -8.64 40.48
C ASP A 827 22.32 -9.50 40.65
N ASP A 828 22.21 -10.84 40.74
CA ASP A 828 23.37 -11.70 41.05
C ASP A 828 23.44 -13.05 40.30
N ARG A 829 22.59 -13.31 39.29
CA ARG A 829 22.73 -14.52 38.45
C ARG A 829 23.53 -14.20 37.18
N PRO A 830 24.68 -14.86 36.93
CA PRO A 830 25.46 -14.61 35.72
C PRO A 830 24.62 -14.98 34.49
N VAL A 831 24.36 -14.01 33.61
CA VAL A 831 23.82 -14.25 32.27
C VAL A 831 24.74 -15.29 31.63
N ASP A 832 24.24 -16.51 31.42
CA ASP A 832 24.93 -17.54 30.65
C ASP A 832 25.12 -17.01 29.23
N LEU A 833 26.30 -16.43 29.01
CA LEU A 833 26.73 -15.82 27.77
C LEU A 833 26.67 -16.79 26.61
N ALA A 834 26.78 -18.10 26.85
CA ALA A 834 26.71 -19.10 25.79
C ALA A 834 25.29 -19.30 25.26
N ARG A 835 24.27 -18.91 26.04
CA ARG A 835 22.86 -19.16 25.73
C ARG A 835 22.04 -17.90 25.49
N SER A 836 22.66 -16.71 25.45
CA SER A 836 21.95 -15.43 25.21
C SER A 836 21.14 -15.43 23.91
N GLU A 837 21.68 -15.97 22.82
CA GLU A 837 20.94 -16.09 21.55
C GLU A 837 19.69 -16.99 21.68
N VAL A 838 19.83 -18.16 22.32
CA VAL A 838 18.70 -19.10 22.52
C VAL A 838 17.62 -18.45 23.37
N ARG A 839 18.00 -17.78 24.47
CA ARG A 839 17.06 -17.07 25.35
C ARG A 839 16.30 -15.97 24.60
N PHE A 840 16.99 -15.20 23.76
CA PHE A 840 16.36 -14.15 22.95
C PHE A 840 15.32 -14.75 21.98
N LEU A 841 15.68 -15.83 21.30
CA LEU A 841 14.77 -16.53 20.37
C LEU A 841 13.59 -17.20 21.09
N GLU A 842 13.80 -17.79 22.27
CA GLU A 842 12.72 -18.35 23.12
C GLU A 842 11.72 -17.26 23.51
N TRP A 843 12.20 -16.08 23.90
CA TRP A 843 11.34 -14.95 24.20
C TRP A 843 10.55 -14.47 22.98
N ILE A 844 11.17 -14.35 21.80
CA ILE A 844 10.45 -14.00 20.56
C ILE A 844 9.30 -15.00 20.35
N VAL A 845 9.59 -16.30 20.30
CA VAL A 845 8.55 -17.32 20.05
C VAL A 845 7.44 -17.25 21.10
N ALA A 846 7.79 -17.14 22.39
CA ALA A 846 6.80 -17.03 23.45
C ALA A 846 5.93 -15.76 23.35
N ASN A 847 6.55 -14.64 23.00
CA ASN A 847 5.87 -13.35 22.93
C ASN A 847 4.93 -13.26 21.71
N PHE A 848 5.37 -13.74 20.54
CA PHE A 848 4.53 -13.74 19.34
C PHE A 848 3.42 -14.80 19.39
N ASN A 849 3.61 -15.91 20.13
CA ASN A 849 2.53 -16.88 20.39
C ASN A 849 1.38 -16.33 21.23
N LYS A 850 1.62 -15.28 22.04
CA LYS A 850 0.55 -14.59 22.81
C LYS A 850 -0.32 -13.69 21.93
N ARG A 851 0.04 -13.43 20.68
CA ARG A 851 -0.72 -12.61 19.71
C ARG A 851 -1.57 -13.50 18.81
N THR A 852 -2.76 -13.85 19.29
CA THR A 852 -3.62 -14.88 18.67
C THR A 852 -4.79 -14.31 17.86
N THR A 853 -5.15 -13.04 18.04
CA THR A 853 -6.29 -12.39 17.35
C THR A 853 -6.18 -12.48 15.82
N TRP A 854 -4.96 -12.26 15.31
CA TRP A 854 -4.62 -12.38 13.90
C TRP A 854 -3.59 -13.51 13.70
N PRO A 855 -3.61 -14.22 12.56
CA PRO A 855 -2.72 -15.37 12.32
C PRO A 855 -1.23 -15.00 12.26
N VAL A 856 -0.94 -13.71 12.15
CA VAL A 856 0.39 -13.12 12.03
C VAL A 856 1.34 -13.52 13.16
N GLY A 857 0.89 -13.54 14.41
CA GLY A 857 1.73 -13.94 15.56
C GLY A 857 2.21 -15.38 15.41
N LYS A 858 1.31 -16.28 15.02
CA LYS A 858 1.62 -17.69 14.74
C LYS A 858 2.63 -17.83 13.60
N TRP A 859 2.48 -17.08 12.51
CA TRP A 859 3.45 -17.12 11.38
C TRP A 859 4.86 -16.73 11.82
N VAL A 860 4.98 -15.64 12.58
CA VAL A 860 6.27 -15.20 13.13
C VAL A 860 6.86 -16.29 14.02
N SER A 861 6.08 -16.83 14.96
CA SER A 861 6.54 -17.89 15.84
C SER A 861 7.05 -19.11 15.08
N THR A 862 6.30 -19.59 14.07
CA THR A 862 6.71 -20.75 13.25
C THR A 862 8.04 -20.51 12.52
N VAL A 863 8.25 -19.32 11.95
CA VAL A 863 9.52 -18.97 11.29
C VAL A 863 10.68 -18.91 12.30
N MET A 864 10.41 -18.38 13.50
CA MET A 864 11.43 -18.21 14.53
C MET A 864 11.74 -19.52 15.28
N GLU A 865 10.82 -20.48 15.33
CA GLU A 865 11.04 -21.83 15.88
C GLU A 865 12.13 -22.59 15.11
N GLU A 866 12.16 -22.48 13.77
CA GLU A 866 13.24 -23.08 12.97
C GLU A 866 14.61 -22.48 13.34
N SER A 867 14.66 -21.16 13.50
CA SER A 867 15.87 -20.45 13.92
C SER A 867 16.31 -20.82 15.34
N LEU A 868 15.33 -21.00 16.25
CA LEU A 868 15.55 -21.43 17.62
C LEU A 868 16.10 -22.86 17.68
N SER A 869 15.56 -23.78 16.87
CA SER A 869 16.05 -25.16 16.79
C SER A 869 17.51 -25.21 16.37
N LYS A 870 17.87 -24.48 15.30
CA LYS A 870 19.27 -24.36 14.82
C LYS A 870 20.19 -23.76 15.87
N ALA A 871 19.74 -22.74 16.61
CA ALA A 871 20.53 -22.16 17.69
C ALA A 871 20.74 -23.17 18.82
N LYS A 872 19.69 -23.89 19.24
CA LYS A 872 19.80 -24.95 20.27
C LYS A 872 20.79 -26.03 19.87
N GLU A 873 20.74 -26.53 18.63
CA GLU A 873 21.70 -27.51 18.12
C GLU A 873 23.15 -26.97 18.14
N ALA A 874 23.35 -25.73 17.69
CA ALA A 874 24.68 -25.11 17.65
C ALA A 874 25.33 -24.96 19.03
N TYR A 875 24.53 -24.75 20.09
CA TYR A 875 25.01 -24.61 21.47
C TYR A 875 24.84 -25.88 22.33
N ALA A 876 24.23 -26.95 21.79
CA ALA A 876 24.09 -28.25 22.46
C ALA A 876 25.26 -29.21 22.17
N ALA A 877 26.06 -28.95 21.13
CA ALA A 877 27.26 -29.74 20.85
C ALA A 877 28.24 -29.63 22.05
N PRO A 878 28.75 -30.76 22.59
CA PRO A 878 29.76 -30.70 23.62
C PRO A 878 30.97 -29.94 23.05
N LEU A 879 31.52 -29.02 23.84
CA LEU A 879 32.83 -28.42 23.59
C LEU A 879 33.83 -29.58 23.44
N SER A 880 34.04 -30.07 22.22
CA SER A 880 35.03 -31.09 21.94
C SER A 880 36.40 -30.43 22.02
N GLU A 881 37.04 -30.69 23.17
CA GLU A 881 38.46 -30.53 23.58
C GLU A 881 39.32 -29.46 22.89
#